data_AF-A0A523XEX4-F1
#
_entry.id   AF-A0A523XEX4-F1
#
_cell.length_a   1.000
_cell.length_b   1.000
_cell.length_c   1.000
_cell.angle_alpha   90.00
_cell.angle_beta   90.00
_cell.angle_gamma   90.00
#
_symmetry.space_group_name_H-M   'P 1'
#
loop_
_entity.id
_entity.type
_entity.pdbx_description
1 polymer ?
#
loop_
_entity_poly.entity_id
_entity_poly.type
_entity_poly.pdbx_seq_one_letter_code
_entity_poly.pdbx_strand_id
1 'polypeptide(L)'
;MDYKEKLRQLKEKKVWEELLSTSLELYKQNNKDRYIIRMIVLACEKLGKVDDAVPFWEILAKGENRPEEFSKKLVDYYKKINKKDAWLKWTKRLLLQVLRKKDFDTLEDLWMQLIDAEPIDKTFAFDIVRKIESLEEKDRAFTLLDLLLLSFEEKKPVPKDVLDIAKRMLEIDGADADLRKRLEDFYRTIYSGCGEIENFLEKAGLRRSENVKDAVVLLERLIDFCPNNYVSHRNWGIGKIHSVDLLFNKIFIDFPTHPKHSINLDMAFNILTPMEKDDFPVIKIEKKDYLISLKKENPAHLIKLMLNKDETITQERAKALLKEIVNDDEWSSFIEKVKKGAKSEGFEIKRKGNKYSFTRAHISKRLSIDSIVSIRNYRDRIEALLSISKENLKPEEKEKWVVSVEEMLENNDVALEKKLQLLLVETEVTGDRKRLSDGFEFLLKDAKDKEKLLLINHLSQRRYKRELLQYIGEKDYEFLGKFFLETSDDWLRGHSQKILEKRSSIKDLKIQVLQNPNKNPLCFLYLAEMVMKGKEKPDLIDKPIILFETVLEFMAKKDENQKIRPRAKVVFLKYGFDMYRWALETSSKEEIKVLLDIIKKEVTVNSEDKKVFERLAETKYHSLKEKTTEEFFFVTREAIKKKQSELAHLLKVDIPANSENIGKAARQGDLSENFDYISAKEKQRRLFDRVNMLKNELAKARPIEEITFVDGEVGIGTCVFLEDIEKREKREILILGPWDSLPHKEVISHTAPLAAKLLGKKVGETFLDTYHKKTYRIVSVEKYLKD
;
A
#
# COMPACT_ATOMS: atom_id res chain seq x y z
N MET A 1 5.82 -52.35 -42.89
CA MET A 1 4.73 -51.38 -43.14
C MET A 1 4.84 -50.30 -42.08
N ASP A 2 4.86 -49.03 -42.50
CA ASP A 2 4.69 -47.93 -41.56
C ASP A 2 3.37 -48.14 -40.80
N TYR A 3 3.46 -48.29 -39.48
CA TYR A 3 2.29 -48.53 -38.64
C TYR A 3 1.27 -47.39 -38.79
N LYS A 4 1.69 -46.18 -39.18
CA LYS A 4 0.80 -45.05 -39.47
C LYS A 4 -0.08 -45.30 -40.67
N GLU A 5 0.45 -45.89 -41.73
CA GLU A 5 -0.27 -46.25 -42.96
C GLU A 5 -1.33 -47.32 -42.65
N LYS A 6 -0.95 -48.35 -41.90
CA LYS A 6 -1.85 -49.44 -41.49
C LYS A 6 -3.02 -48.92 -40.65
N LEU A 7 -2.75 -48.06 -39.66
CA LEU A 7 -3.78 -47.43 -38.84
C LEU A 7 -4.67 -46.46 -39.65
N ARG A 8 -4.10 -45.75 -40.62
CA ARG A 8 -4.84 -44.85 -41.50
C ARG A 8 -5.85 -45.61 -42.37
N GLN A 9 -5.44 -46.73 -42.97
CA GLN A 9 -6.32 -47.58 -43.77
C GLN A 9 -7.47 -48.16 -42.93
N LEU A 10 -7.20 -48.60 -41.70
CA LEU A 10 -8.22 -49.09 -40.77
C LEU A 10 -9.23 -47.99 -40.39
N LYS A 11 -8.76 -46.75 -40.19
CA LYS A 11 -9.62 -45.58 -39.97
C LYS A 11 -10.48 -45.24 -41.19
N GLU A 12 -9.90 -45.23 -42.39
CA GLU A 12 -10.62 -44.92 -43.64
C GLU A 12 -11.70 -45.98 -43.94
N LYS A 13 -11.42 -47.25 -43.64
CA LYS A 13 -12.38 -48.36 -43.75
C LYS A 13 -13.41 -48.39 -42.61
N LYS A 14 -13.31 -47.50 -41.61
CA LYS A 14 -14.19 -47.43 -40.43
C LYS A 14 -14.30 -48.74 -39.62
N VAL A 15 -13.25 -49.56 -39.62
CA VAL A 15 -13.21 -50.82 -38.86
C VAL A 15 -12.68 -50.53 -37.45
N TRP A 16 -13.56 -50.06 -36.57
CA TRP A 16 -13.17 -49.48 -35.28
C TRP A 16 -12.64 -50.50 -34.27
N GLU A 17 -13.13 -51.74 -34.27
CA GLU A 17 -12.67 -52.79 -33.36
C GLU A 17 -11.24 -53.24 -33.68
N GLU A 18 -10.93 -53.49 -34.96
CA GLU A 18 -9.57 -53.81 -35.42
C GLU A 18 -8.63 -52.62 -35.26
N LEU A 19 -9.12 -51.40 -35.47
CA LEU A 19 -8.34 -50.18 -35.21
C LEU A 19 -7.96 -50.10 -33.73
N LEU A 20 -8.89 -50.40 -32.82
CA LEU A 20 -8.64 -50.38 -31.37
C LEU A 20 -7.65 -51.46 -30.95
N SER A 21 -7.85 -52.72 -31.36
CA SER A 21 -6.97 -53.84 -30.99
C SER A 21 -5.55 -53.63 -31.51
N THR A 22 -5.40 -53.27 -32.79
CA THR A 22 -4.10 -53.01 -33.41
C THR A 22 -3.39 -51.83 -32.75
N SER A 23 -4.12 -50.77 -32.40
CA SER A 23 -3.51 -49.59 -31.74
C SER A 23 -3.08 -49.90 -30.30
N LEU A 24 -3.85 -50.71 -29.55
CA LEU A 24 -3.50 -51.13 -28.19
C LEU A 24 -2.29 -52.06 -28.16
N GLU A 25 -2.16 -52.96 -29.13
CA GLU A 25 -0.98 -53.82 -29.29
C GLU A 25 0.28 -52.99 -29.54
N LEU A 26 0.21 -52.03 -30.46
CA LEU A 26 1.31 -51.11 -30.72
C LEU A 26 1.67 -50.27 -29.48
N TYR A 27 0.67 -49.82 -28.72
CA TYR A 27 0.89 -49.09 -27.47
C TYR A 27 1.58 -49.95 -26.39
N LYS A 28 1.20 -51.24 -26.26
CA LYS A 28 1.82 -52.20 -25.33
C LYS A 28 3.26 -52.55 -25.70
N GLN A 29 3.61 -52.51 -26.98
CA GLN A 29 4.98 -52.70 -27.48
C GLN A 29 5.89 -51.47 -27.23
N ASN A 30 5.55 -50.62 -26.25
CA ASN A 30 6.27 -49.39 -25.89
C ASN A 30 6.29 -48.29 -26.96
N ASN A 31 5.51 -48.42 -28.05
CA ASN A 31 5.34 -47.34 -29.03
C ASN A 31 4.30 -46.33 -28.52
N LYS A 32 4.77 -45.31 -27.78
CA LYS A 32 3.94 -44.25 -27.21
C LYS A 32 3.74 -43.07 -28.16
N ASP A 33 3.76 -43.29 -29.49
CA ASP A 33 3.45 -42.24 -30.46
C ASP A 33 2.03 -41.69 -30.21
N ARG A 34 1.93 -40.36 -30.17
CA ARG A 34 0.69 -39.60 -30.00
C ARG A 34 -0.34 -39.90 -31.09
N TYR A 35 0.10 -40.27 -32.29
CA TYR A 35 -0.79 -40.73 -33.37
C TYR A 35 -1.53 -42.00 -32.97
N ILE A 36 -0.83 -42.99 -32.40
CA ILE A 36 -1.43 -44.25 -31.93
C ILE A 36 -2.45 -43.95 -30.83
N ILE A 37 -2.09 -43.09 -29.86
CA ILE A 37 -2.98 -42.68 -28.77
C ILE A 37 -4.24 -41.98 -29.29
N ARG A 38 -4.13 -41.13 -30.32
CA ARG A 38 -5.29 -40.50 -30.98
C ARG A 38 -6.19 -41.52 -31.68
N MET A 39 -5.62 -42.56 -32.30
CA MET A 39 -6.41 -43.62 -32.94
C MET A 39 -7.14 -44.49 -31.91
N ILE A 40 -6.51 -44.78 -30.76
CA ILE A 40 -7.18 -45.46 -29.63
C ILE A 40 -8.38 -44.64 -29.17
N VAL A 41 -8.18 -43.35 -28.90
CA VAL A 41 -9.27 -42.45 -28.46
C VAL A 41 -10.41 -42.40 -29.48
N LEU A 42 -10.08 -42.23 -30.78
CA LEU A 42 -11.07 -42.19 -31.84
C LEU A 42 -11.89 -43.50 -31.93
N ALA A 43 -11.21 -44.65 -31.84
CA ALA A 43 -11.87 -45.95 -31.90
C ALA A 43 -12.77 -46.19 -30.68
N CYS A 44 -12.30 -45.88 -29.47
CA CYS A 44 -13.11 -45.96 -28.24
C CYS A 44 -14.35 -45.06 -28.31
N GLU A 45 -14.21 -43.81 -28.77
CA GLU A 45 -15.33 -42.86 -28.93
C GLU A 45 -16.36 -43.37 -29.95
N LYS A 46 -15.92 -43.96 -31.06
CA LYS A 46 -16.83 -44.52 -32.09
C LYS A 46 -17.51 -45.82 -31.68
N LEU A 47 -16.90 -46.58 -30.76
CA LEU A 47 -17.47 -47.80 -30.19
C LEU A 47 -18.31 -47.56 -28.93
N GLY A 48 -18.45 -46.30 -28.48
CA GLY A 48 -19.17 -45.96 -27.24
C GLY A 48 -18.46 -46.40 -25.95
N LYS A 49 -17.18 -46.82 -26.03
CA LYS A 49 -16.37 -47.27 -24.89
C LYS A 49 -15.67 -46.10 -24.21
N VAL A 50 -16.46 -45.22 -23.60
CA VAL A 50 -15.97 -43.95 -23.05
C VAL A 50 -14.97 -44.17 -21.89
N ASP A 51 -15.24 -45.12 -21.01
CA ASP A 51 -14.39 -45.40 -19.83
C ASP A 51 -12.98 -45.85 -20.25
N ASP A 52 -12.88 -46.63 -21.33
CA ASP A 52 -11.61 -47.10 -21.91
C ASP A 52 -10.81 -45.96 -22.56
N ALA A 53 -11.46 -44.86 -22.94
CA ALA A 53 -10.81 -43.69 -23.54
C ALA A 53 -10.16 -42.76 -22.51
N VAL A 54 -10.64 -42.76 -21.26
CA VAL A 54 -10.23 -41.81 -20.20
C VAL A 54 -8.72 -41.78 -19.94
N PRO A 55 -8.01 -42.93 -19.79
CA PRO A 55 -6.57 -42.91 -19.56
C PRO A 55 -5.80 -42.25 -20.72
N PHE A 56 -6.29 -42.40 -21.95
CA PHE A 56 -5.68 -41.82 -23.15
C PHE A 56 -6.01 -40.33 -23.30
N TRP A 57 -7.21 -39.89 -22.91
CA TRP A 57 -7.53 -38.47 -22.78
C TRP A 57 -6.56 -37.77 -21.83
N GLU A 58 -6.25 -38.38 -20.67
CA GLU A 58 -5.31 -37.78 -19.70
C GLU A 58 -3.90 -37.61 -20.28
N ILE A 59 -3.44 -38.58 -21.07
CA ILE A 59 -2.13 -38.53 -21.72
C ILE A 59 -2.11 -37.42 -22.78
N LEU A 60 -3.16 -37.35 -23.61
CA LEU A 60 -3.25 -36.33 -24.67
C LEU A 60 -3.34 -34.91 -24.12
N ALA A 61 -4.08 -34.71 -23.02
CA ALA A 61 -4.22 -33.43 -22.34
C ALA A 61 -2.93 -32.98 -21.60
N LYS A 62 -2.00 -33.90 -21.31
CA LYS A 62 -0.69 -33.61 -20.69
C LYS A 62 0.43 -33.26 -21.68
N GLY A 63 0.36 -33.72 -22.94
CA GLY A 63 1.45 -33.57 -23.93
C GLY A 63 1.66 -32.14 -24.49
N GLU A 64 2.73 -31.92 -25.25
CA GLU A 64 3.27 -30.61 -25.68
C GLU A 64 2.22 -29.63 -26.25
N ASN A 65 1.43 -30.04 -27.25
CA ASN A 65 0.36 -29.23 -27.85
C ASN A 65 -0.92 -29.04 -27.00
N ARG A 66 -1.00 -29.62 -25.79
CA ARG A 66 -2.10 -29.52 -24.78
C ARG A 66 -3.51 -29.20 -25.34
N PRO A 67 -4.14 -30.11 -26.10
CA PRO A 67 -5.45 -29.86 -26.70
C PRO A 67 -6.51 -29.71 -25.61
N GLU A 68 -7.22 -28.60 -25.63
CA GLU A 68 -8.26 -28.25 -24.66
C GLU A 68 -9.46 -29.20 -24.71
N GLU A 69 -9.78 -29.73 -25.90
CA GLU A 69 -10.89 -30.67 -26.13
C GLU A 69 -10.85 -31.86 -25.16
N PHE A 70 -9.67 -32.44 -24.91
CA PHE A 70 -9.53 -33.56 -24.00
C PHE A 70 -9.68 -33.15 -22.54
N SER A 71 -9.26 -31.94 -22.16
CA SER A 71 -9.51 -31.41 -20.82
C SER A 71 -11.00 -31.14 -20.60
N LYS A 72 -11.72 -30.58 -21.59
CA LYS A 72 -13.19 -30.41 -21.56
C LYS A 72 -13.90 -31.77 -21.38
N LYS A 73 -13.55 -32.76 -22.20
CA LYS A 73 -14.05 -34.15 -22.09
C LYS A 73 -13.81 -34.77 -20.71
N LEU A 74 -12.62 -34.56 -20.13
CA LEU A 74 -12.28 -35.07 -18.78
C LEU A 74 -13.09 -34.37 -17.68
N VAL A 75 -13.29 -33.05 -17.78
CA VAL A 75 -14.13 -32.29 -16.84
C VAL A 75 -15.57 -32.80 -16.89
N ASP A 76 -16.17 -32.92 -18.08
CA ASP A 76 -17.55 -33.41 -18.23
C ASP A 76 -17.71 -34.85 -17.74
N TYR A 77 -16.75 -35.72 -18.03
CA TYR A 77 -16.75 -37.11 -17.59
C TYR A 77 -16.68 -37.21 -16.07
N TYR A 78 -15.68 -36.58 -15.44
CA TYR A 78 -15.52 -36.64 -13.98
C TYR A 78 -16.65 -35.95 -13.21
N LYS A 79 -17.32 -34.96 -13.82
CA LYS A 79 -18.55 -34.36 -13.30
C LYS A 79 -19.71 -35.36 -13.30
N LYS A 80 -19.92 -36.08 -14.42
CA LYS A 80 -20.98 -37.10 -14.54
C LYS A 80 -20.82 -38.27 -13.56
N ILE A 81 -19.58 -38.74 -13.36
CA ILE A 81 -19.31 -39.85 -12.44
C ILE A 81 -19.08 -39.40 -10.99
N ASN A 82 -19.32 -38.13 -10.68
CA ASN A 82 -19.21 -37.51 -9.35
C ASN A 82 -17.84 -37.74 -8.66
N LYS A 83 -16.74 -37.79 -9.42
CA LYS A 83 -15.37 -37.90 -8.88
C LYS A 83 -14.76 -36.52 -8.64
N LYS A 84 -15.05 -35.94 -7.47
CA LYS A 84 -14.70 -34.55 -7.10
C LYS A 84 -13.23 -34.19 -7.28
N ASP A 85 -12.29 -34.97 -6.74
CA ASP A 85 -10.85 -34.65 -6.78
C ASP A 85 -10.28 -34.60 -8.21
N ALA A 86 -10.69 -35.56 -9.03
CA ALA A 86 -10.28 -35.64 -10.43
C ALA A 86 -10.90 -34.49 -11.25
N TRP A 87 -12.18 -34.20 -11.00
CA TRP A 87 -12.88 -33.08 -11.61
C TRP A 87 -12.19 -31.75 -11.29
N LEU A 88 -11.87 -31.46 -10.02
CA LEU A 88 -11.19 -30.23 -9.60
C LEU A 88 -9.84 -30.06 -10.29
N LYS A 89 -9.04 -31.13 -10.30
CA LYS A 89 -7.70 -31.14 -10.93
C LYS A 89 -7.77 -30.78 -12.41
N TRP A 90 -8.71 -31.39 -13.14
CA TRP A 90 -8.85 -31.16 -14.58
C TRP A 90 -9.52 -29.81 -14.89
N THR A 91 -10.44 -29.35 -14.04
CA THR A 91 -11.08 -28.02 -14.17
C THR A 91 -10.07 -26.90 -13.99
N LYS A 92 -9.24 -26.93 -12.93
CA LYS A 92 -8.14 -25.96 -12.73
C LYS A 92 -7.17 -25.93 -13.93
N ARG A 93 -6.91 -27.09 -14.52
CA ARG A 93 -6.03 -27.22 -15.70
C ARG A 93 -6.67 -26.69 -16.98
N LEU A 94 -7.96 -26.94 -17.18
CA LEU A 94 -8.74 -26.42 -18.31
C LEU A 94 -8.81 -24.89 -18.23
N LEU A 95 -9.06 -24.32 -17.05
CA LEU A 95 -9.08 -22.89 -16.80
C LEU A 95 -7.77 -22.21 -17.25
N LEU A 96 -6.62 -22.82 -16.96
CA LEU A 96 -5.29 -22.38 -17.44
C LEU A 96 -5.04 -22.56 -18.95
N GLN A 97 -5.78 -23.42 -19.63
CA GLN A 97 -5.71 -23.58 -21.09
C GLN A 97 -6.59 -22.55 -21.80
N VAL A 98 -7.81 -22.37 -21.32
CA VAL A 98 -8.81 -21.39 -21.79
C VAL A 98 -8.24 -19.97 -21.69
N LEU A 99 -7.61 -19.64 -20.56
CA LEU A 99 -6.96 -18.34 -20.36
C LEU A 99 -5.87 -18.04 -21.40
N ARG A 100 -5.14 -19.05 -21.87
CA ARG A 100 -4.10 -18.86 -22.91
C ARG A 100 -4.69 -18.56 -24.29
N LYS A 101 -5.94 -18.94 -24.54
CA LYS A 101 -6.66 -18.66 -25.78
C LYS A 101 -7.53 -17.41 -25.72
N LYS A 102 -7.60 -16.73 -24.57
CA LYS A 102 -8.46 -15.57 -24.32
C LYS A 102 -9.96 -15.86 -24.50
N ASP A 103 -10.38 -17.09 -24.22
CA ASP A 103 -11.80 -17.49 -24.20
C ASP A 103 -12.35 -17.18 -22.80
N PHE A 104 -12.78 -15.94 -22.59
CA PHE A 104 -13.16 -15.44 -21.27
C PHE A 104 -14.53 -15.92 -20.80
N ASP A 105 -15.46 -16.19 -21.72
CA ASP A 105 -16.79 -16.71 -21.38
C ASP A 105 -16.67 -18.10 -20.72
N THR A 106 -15.89 -18.98 -21.34
CA THR A 106 -15.60 -20.31 -20.76
C THR A 106 -14.82 -20.19 -19.44
N LEU A 107 -13.98 -19.16 -19.29
CA LEU A 107 -13.21 -18.92 -18.08
C LEU A 107 -14.13 -18.61 -16.89
N GLU A 108 -15.07 -17.69 -17.08
CA GLU A 108 -16.03 -17.24 -16.07
C GLU A 108 -16.96 -18.39 -15.66
N ASP A 109 -17.46 -19.16 -16.63
CA ASP A 109 -18.28 -20.35 -16.36
C ASP A 109 -17.55 -21.41 -15.52
N LEU A 110 -16.27 -21.68 -15.84
CA LEU A 110 -15.47 -22.63 -15.07
C LEU A 110 -15.12 -22.09 -13.68
N TRP A 111 -14.93 -20.78 -13.56
CA TRP A 111 -14.68 -20.12 -12.28
C TRP A 111 -15.88 -20.23 -11.34
N MET A 112 -17.10 -19.98 -11.83
CA MET A 112 -18.34 -20.15 -11.06
C MET A 112 -18.53 -21.59 -10.61
N GLN A 113 -18.34 -22.55 -11.52
CA GLN A 113 -18.43 -23.97 -11.16
C GLN A 113 -17.43 -24.37 -10.08
N LEU A 114 -16.22 -23.80 -10.09
CA LEU A 114 -15.22 -24.05 -9.06
C LEU A 114 -15.68 -23.49 -7.71
N ILE A 115 -16.18 -22.25 -7.66
CA ILE A 115 -16.69 -21.62 -6.43
C ILE A 115 -17.78 -22.47 -5.78
N ASP A 116 -18.75 -22.95 -6.58
CA ASP A 116 -19.87 -23.76 -6.08
C ASP A 116 -19.42 -25.11 -5.52
N ALA A 117 -18.38 -25.71 -6.10
CA ALA A 117 -17.93 -27.05 -5.74
C ALA A 117 -17.01 -27.06 -4.51
N GLU A 118 -16.05 -26.13 -4.43
CA GLU A 118 -15.10 -26.02 -3.33
C GLU A 118 -14.46 -24.62 -3.25
N PRO A 119 -14.15 -24.09 -2.05
CA PRO A 119 -13.49 -22.80 -1.93
C PRO A 119 -12.19 -22.76 -2.73
N ILE A 120 -12.06 -21.78 -3.63
CA ILE A 120 -10.84 -21.56 -4.38
C ILE A 120 -9.77 -21.03 -3.42
N ASP A 121 -8.62 -21.71 -3.37
CA ASP A 121 -7.47 -21.26 -2.58
C ASP A 121 -6.91 -19.93 -3.12
N LYS A 122 -6.53 -19.02 -2.21
CA LYS A 122 -6.05 -17.67 -2.55
C LYS A 122 -4.82 -17.67 -3.47
N THR A 123 -3.92 -18.65 -3.32
CA THR A 123 -2.70 -18.72 -4.14
C THR A 123 -3.05 -19.02 -5.58
N PHE A 124 -3.97 -19.96 -5.80
CA PHE A 124 -4.48 -20.27 -7.14
C PHE A 124 -5.25 -19.07 -7.72
N ALA A 125 -6.09 -18.41 -6.93
CA ALA A 125 -6.84 -17.25 -7.39
C ALA A 125 -5.91 -16.10 -7.85
N PHE A 126 -4.88 -15.78 -7.06
CA PHE A 126 -3.91 -14.75 -7.42
C PHE A 126 -3.09 -15.12 -8.66
N ASP A 127 -2.76 -16.39 -8.86
CA ASP A 127 -2.06 -16.83 -10.06
C ASP A 127 -2.89 -16.70 -11.33
N ILE A 128 -4.22 -16.89 -11.25
CA ILE A 128 -5.14 -16.65 -12.37
C ILE A 128 -5.26 -15.15 -12.65
N VAL A 129 -5.48 -14.35 -11.61
CA VAL A 129 -5.58 -12.88 -11.70
C VAL A 129 -4.33 -12.26 -12.34
N ARG A 130 -3.12 -12.64 -11.88
CA ARG A 130 -1.87 -12.14 -12.47
C ARG A 130 -1.77 -12.44 -13.96
N LYS A 131 -2.27 -13.60 -14.40
CA LYS A 131 -2.29 -13.96 -15.82
C LYS A 131 -3.32 -13.17 -16.60
N ILE A 132 -4.51 -12.90 -16.05
CA ILE A 132 -5.52 -12.05 -16.68
C ILE A 132 -5.01 -10.60 -16.81
N GLU A 133 -4.37 -10.06 -15.77
CA GLU A 133 -3.77 -8.72 -15.81
C GLU A 133 -2.64 -8.62 -16.83
N SER A 134 -1.85 -9.69 -17.02
CA SER A 134 -0.83 -9.75 -18.08
C SER A 134 -1.42 -9.71 -19.50
N LEU A 135 -2.72 -9.94 -19.63
CA LEU A 135 -3.49 -9.80 -20.87
C LEU A 135 -4.26 -8.46 -20.94
N GLU A 136 -4.00 -7.53 -20.00
CA GLU A 136 -4.61 -6.19 -19.88
C GLU A 136 -6.10 -6.16 -19.49
N GLU A 137 -6.65 -7.29 -19.03
CA GLU A 137 -8.08 -7.45 -18.70
C GLU A 137 -8.36 -7.23 -17.20
N LYS A 138 -8.03 -6.04 -16.68
CA LYS A 138 -8.10 -5.73 -15.25
C LYS A 138 -9.50 -5.82 -14.65
N ASP A 139 -10.53 -5.38 -15.39
CA ASP A 139 -11.91 -5.38 -14.91
C ASP A 139 -12.40 -6.82 -14.68
N ARG A 140 -12.09 -7.75 -15.60
CA ARG A 140 -12.40 -9.17 -15.41
C ARG A 140 -11.67 -9.78 -14.23
N ALA A 141 -10.39 -9.44 -14.06
CA ALA A 141 -9.62 -9.90 -12.92
C ALA A 141 -10.26 -9.43 -11.59
N PHE A 142 -10.78 -8.20 -11.57
CA PHE A 142 -11.53 -7.66 -10.45
C PHE A 142 -12.85 -8.44 -10.23
N THR A 143 -13.66 -8.63 -11.28
CA THR A 143 -14.93 -9.38 -11.20
C THR A 143 -14.76 -10.80 -10.67
N LEU A 144 -13.75 -11.54 -11.14
CA LEU A 144 -13.50 -12.91 -10.66
C LEU A 144 -13.12 -12.93 -9.17
N LEU A 145 -12.31 -11.96 -8.71
CA LEU A 145 -11.99 -11.83 -7.29
C LEU A 145 -13.20 -11.41 -6.47
N ASP A 146 -14.08 -10.56 -7.02
CA ASP A 146 -15.29 -10.12 -6.33
C ASP A 146 -16.27 -11.28 -6.12
N LEU A 147 -16.50 -12.10 -7.16
CA LEU A 147 -17.29 -13.33 -7.06
C LEU A 147 -16.73 -14.28 -6.00
N LEU A 148 -15.41 -14.43 -5.97
CA LEU A 148 -14.75 -15.25 -4.94
C LEU A 148 -14.92 -14.65 -3.55
N LEU A 149 -14.79 -13.33 -3.40
CA LEU A 149 -14.93 -12.61 -2.14
C LEU A 149 -16.35 -12.75 -1.58
N LEU A 150 -17.38 -12.61 -2.43
CA LEU A 150 -18.79 -12.84 -2.07
C LEU A 150 -19.02 -14.26 -1.53
N SER A 151 -18.41 -15.27 -2.15
CA SER A 151 -18.51 -16.67 -1.68
C SER A 151 -17.90 -16.91 -0.29
N PHE A 152 -16.97 -16.05 0.13
CA PHE A 152 -16.36 -16.11 1.46
C PHE A 152 -17.14 -15.28 2.50
N GLU A 153 -17.80 -14.20 2.08
CA GLU A 153 -18.69 -13.39 2.93
C GLU A 153 -19.87 -14.20 3.49
N GLU A 154 -20.40 -15.14 2.70
CA GLU A 154 -21.50 -16.01 3.13
C GLU A 154 -21.09 -17.02 4.22
N LYS A 155 -19.78 -17.27 4.40
CA LYS A 155 -19.28 -18.25 5.37
C LYS A 155 -19.16 -17.64 6.76
N LYS A 156 -19.63 -18.36 7.78
CA LYS A 156 -19.49 -17.98 9.20
C LYS A 156 -18.74 -19.08 9.97
N PRO A 157 -17.58 -18.79 10.58
CA PRO A 157 -16.88 -17.50 10.62
C PRO A 157 -16.24 -17.11 9.27
N VAL A 158 -16.13 -15.80 9.02
CA VAL A 158 -15.48 -15.28 7.81
C VAL A 158 -13.99 -15.62 7.82
N PRO A 159 -13.44 -16.26 6.78
CA PRO A 159 -12.02 -16.61 6.72
C PRO A 159 -11.12 -15.37 6.67
N LYS A 160 -9.92 -15.42 7.27
CA LYS A 160 -8.95 -14.31 7.19
C LYS A 160 -8.49 -13.99 5.77
N ASP A 161 -8.56 -14.97 4.86
CA ASP A 161 -8.15 -14.80 3.46
C ASP A 161 -8.94 -13.73 2.71
N VAL A 162 -10.15 -13.36 3.16
CA VAL A 162 -10.91 -12.25 2.58
C VAL A 162 -10.16 -10.92 2.63
N LEU A 163 -9.34 -10.70 3.67
CA LEU A 163 -8.52 -9.49 3.79
C LEU A 163 -7.47 -9.44 2.69
N ASP A 164 -6.81 -10.57 2.42
CA ASP A 164 -5.79 -10.66 1.37
C ASP A 164 -6.40 -10.47 -0.03
N ILE A 165 -7.59 -11.06 -0.26
CA ILE A 165 -8.32 -10.93 -1.52
C ILE A 165 -8.77 -9.48 -1.74
N ALA A 166 -9.41 -8.86 -0.75
CA ALA A 166 -9.85 -7.47 -0.83
C ALA A 166 -8.68 -6.49 -0.98
N LYS A 167 -7.56 -6.72 -0.26
CA LYS A 167 -6.31 -5.96 -0.46
C LYS A 167 -5.81 -6.09 -1.90
N ARG A 168 -5.81 -7.29 -2.49
CA ARG A 168 -5.40 -7.51 -3.88
C ARG A 168 -6.31 -6.76 -4.86
N MET A 169 -7.62 -6.79 -4.65
CA MET A 169 -8.59 -6.04 -5.46
C MET A 169 -8.34 -4.52 -5.42
N LEU A 170 -7.99 -3.96 -4.25
CA LEU A 170 -7.61 -2.55 -4.10
C LEU A 170 -6.28 -2.18 -4.79
N GLU A 171 -5.44 -3.15 -5.14
CA GLU A 171 -4.28 -2.88 -5.98
C GLU A 171 -4.63 -2.78 -7.47
N ILE A 172 -5.75 -3.39 -7.88
CA ILE A 172 -6.29 -3.31 -9.24
C ILE A 172 -7.07 -2.01 -9.39
N ASP A 173 -8.02 -1.76 -8.48
CA ASP A 173 -8.76 -0.50 -8.37
C ASP A 173 -8.71 0.03 -6.93
N GLY A 174 -7.80 0.96 -6.69
CA GLY A 174 -7.65 1.61 -5.39
C GLY A 174 -8.72 2.65 -5.09
N ALA A 175 -9.52 3.09 -6.08
CA ALA A 175 -10.52 4.14 -5.91
C ALA A 175 -11.91 3.62 -5.51
N ASP A 176 -12.13 2.29 -5.57
CA ASP A 176 -13.40 1.67 -5.25
C ASP A 176 -13.81 1.93 -3.78
N ALA A 177 -14.87 2.73 -3.61
CA ALA A 177 -15.39 3.12 -2.32
C ALA A 177 -16.15 2.00 -1.59
N ASP A 178 -16.81 1.11 -2.33
CA ASP A 178 -17.58 0.01 -1.77
C ASP A 178 -16.65 -1.10 -1.27
N LEU A 179 -15.58 -1.38 -2.02
CA LEU A 179 -14.54 -2.31 -1.60
C LEU A 179 -13.78 -1.81 -0.36
N ARG A 180 -13.45 -0.51 -0.29
CA ARG A 180 -12.86 0.10 0.93
C ARG A 180 -13.77 -0.07 2.14
N LYS A 181 -15.09 0.11 1.97
CA LYS A 181 -16.08 -0.11 3.02
C LYS A 181 -16.15 -1.58 3.44
N ARG A 182 -16.24 -2.51 2.48
CA ARG A 182 -16.24 -3.95 2.75
C ARG A 182 -14.98 -4.39 3.50
N LEU A 183 -13.82 -3.83 3.15
CA LEU A 183 -12.57 -4.10 3.85
C LEU A 183 -12.63 -3.69 5.33
N GLU A 184 -13.15 -2.51 5.66
CA GLU A 184 -13.36 -2.11 7.05
C GLU A 184 -14.31 -3.06 7.79
N ASP A 185 -15.40 -3.47 7.14
CA ASP A 185 -16.37 -4.42 7.72
C ASP A 185 -15.74 -5.79 7.98
N PHE A 186 -14.82 -6.25 7.11
CA PHE A 186 -14.03 -7.45 7.36
C PHE A 186 -13.10 -7.31 8.56
N TYR A 187 -12.36 -6.21 8.67
CA TYR A 187 -11.51 -5.96 9.83
C TYR A 187 -12.33 -5.92 11.12
N ARG A 188 -13.50 -5.26 11.11
CA ARG A 188 -14.43 -5.23 12.25
C ARG A 188 -14.90 -6.64 12.63
N THR A 189 -15.22 -7.47 11.66
CA THR A 189 -15.73 -8.83 11.89
C THR A 189 -14.64 -9.77 12.41
N ILE A 190 -13.45 -9.75 11.79
CA ILE A 190 -12.33 -10.64 12.12
C ILE A 190 -11.68 -10.25 13.46
N TYR A 191 -11.61 -8.96 13.76
CA TYR A 191 -10.99 -8.42 14.97
C TYR A 191 -12.01 -7.87 15.97
N SER A 192 -13.22 -8.43 15.99
CA SER A 192 -14.31 -8.02 16.90
C SER A 192 -13.96 -8.15 18.39
N GLY A 193 -12.98 -9.00 18.73
CA GLY A 193 -12.44 -9.12 20.08
C GLY A 193 -11.50 -7.97 20.50
N CYS A 194 -11.13 -7.06 19.59
CA CYS A 194 -10.31 -5.89 19.90
C CYS A 194 -11.21 -4.70 20.25
N GLY A 195 -11.24 -4.29 21.52
CA GLY A 195 -12.11 -3.20 21.99
C GLY A 195 -11.85 -1.84 21.33
N GLU A 196 -10.68 -1.64 20.74
CA GLU A 196 -10.25 -0.39 20.10
C GLU A 196 -10.41 -0.40 18.56
N ILE A 197 -11.04 -1.44 17.99
CA ILE A 197 -11.06 -1.63 16.52
C ILE A 197 -11.70 -0.46 15.77
N GLU A 198 -12.79 0.14 16.28
CA GLU A 198 -13.42 1.31 15.64
C GLU A 198 -12.47 2.52 15.63
N ASN A 199 -11.80 2.77 16.75
CA ASN A 199 -10.86 3.88 16.88
C ASN A 199 -9.65 3.68 15.94
N PHE A 200 -9.19 2.43 15.76
CA PHE A 200 -8.13 2.11 14.79
C PHE A 200 -8.56 2.30 13.34
N LEU A 201 -9.79 1.89 12.99
CA LEU A 201 -10.37 2.10 11.67
C LEU A 201 -10.51 3.60 11.34
N GLU A 202 -11.00 4.39 12.30
CA GLU A 202 -11.11 5.84 12.16
C GLU A 202 -9.74 6.50 11.97
N LYS A 203 -8.74 6.13 12.77
CA LYS A 203 -7.38 6.67 12.69
C LYS A 203 -6.68 6.29 11.39
N ALA A 204 -6.86 5.06 10.91
CA ALA A 204 -6.29 4.61 9.65
C ALA A 204 -6.94 5.30 8.43
N GLY A 205 -8.24 5.62 8.54
CA GLY A 205 -8.95 6.43 7.55
C GLY A 205 -9.08 5.76 6.17
N LEU A 206 -9.33 4.45 6.12
CA LEU A 206 -9.39 3.66 4.87
C LEU A 206 -10.33 4.27 3.80
N ARG A 207 -11.51 4.77 4.20
CA ARG A 207 -12.44 5.45 3.28
C ARG A 207 -11.95 6.78 2.73
N ARG A 208 -11.15 7.54 3.50
CA ARG A 208 -10.79 8.94 3.20
C ARG A 208 -9.35 9.10 2.70
N SER A 209 -8.51 8.08 2.89
CA SER A 209 -7.11 8.11 2.48
C SER A 209 -6.97 8.19 0.96
N GLU A 210 -6.08 9.08 0.50
CA GLU A 210 -5.65 9.12 -0.91
C GLU A 210 -4.86 7.86 -1.29
N ASN A 211 -4.10 7.28 -0.35
CA ASN A 211 -3.37 6.02 -0.52
C ASN A 211 -3.92 4.94 0.42
N VAL A 212 -4.76 4.07 -0.13
CA VAL A 212 -5.38 2.97 0.63
C VAL A 212 -4.34 2.00 1.16
N LYS A 213 -3.25 1.75 0.43
CA LYS A 213 -2.21 0.80 0.85
C LYS A 213 -1.54 1.26 2.14
N ASP A 214 -1.22 2.55 2.25
CA ASP A 214 -0.61 3.11 3.47
C ASP A 214 -1.59 3.08 4.65
N ALA A 215 -2.88 3.35 4.40
CA ALA A 215 -3.93 3.26 5.40
C ALA A 215 -4.11 1.82 5.93
N VAL A 216 -4.09 0.83 5.03
CA VAL A 216 -4.12 -0.60 5.41
C VAL A 216 -2.91 -0.97 6.25
N VAL A 217 -1.70 -0.57 5.81
CA VAL A 217 -0.46 -0.84 6.56
C VAL A 217 -0.50 -0.21 7.96
N LEU A 218 -1.00 1.02 8.06
CA LEU A 218 -1.18 1.68 9.35
C LEU A 218 -2.18 0.93 10.23
N LEU A 219 -3.32 0.51 9.67
CA LEU A 219 -4.34 -0.24 10.39
C LEU A 219 -3.80 -1.57 10.91
N GLU A 220 -3.13 -2.36 10.07
CA GLU A 220 -2.55 -3.65 10.47
C GLU A 220 -1.50 -3.46 11.57
N ARG A 221 -0.69 -2.40 11.48
CA ARG A 221 0.24 -2.03 12.55
C ARG A 221 -0.47 -1.63 13.84
N LEU A 222 -1.63 -0.97 13.78
CA LEU A 222 -2.41 -0.63 14.99
C LEU A 222 -3.04 -1.87 15.62
N ILE A 223 -3.56 -2.79 14.80
CA ILE A 223 -4.18 -4.05 15.23
C ILE A 223 -3.20 -4.92 16.02
N ASP A 224 -1.92 -4.93 15.65
CA ASP A 224 -0.88 -5.64 16.41
C ASP A 224 -0.82 -5.18 17.88
N PHE A 225 -1.19 -3.93 18.15
CA PHE A 225 -1.22 -3.32 19.48
C PHE A 225 -2.61 -3.30 20.12
N CYS A 226 -3.53 -4.16 19.69
CA CYS A 226 -4.82 -4.34 20.35
C CYS A 226 -4.66 -4.63 21.87
N PRO A 227 -5.57 -4.13 22.73
CA PRO A 227 -5.55 -4.47 24.15
C PRO A 227 -5.55 -5.98 24.39
N ASN A 228 -4.87 -6.41 25.45
CA ASN A 228 -4.60 -7.80 25.80
C ASN A 228 -3.61 -8.56 24.90
N ASN A 229 -3.09 -7.95 23.83
CA ASN A 229 -1.94 -8.51 23.14
C ASN A 229 -0.64 -8.28 23.92
N TYR A 230 0.40 -9.00 23.54
CA TYR A 230 1.70 -8.97 24.19
C TYR A 230 2.73 -8.29 23.30
N VAL A 231 3.69 -7.62 23.92
CA VAL A 231 4.79 -6.94 23.23
C VAL A 231 6.09 -7.21 23.96
N SER A 232 7.19 -7.29 23.21
CA SER A 232 8.53 -7.41 23.77
C SER A 232 9.30 -6.10 23.62
N HIS A 233 9.94 -5.67 24.71
CA HIS A 233 10.89 -4.57 24.74
C HIS A 233 12.29 -5.09 25.08
N ARG A 234 13.33 -4.54 24.43
CA ARG A 234 14.72 -4.99 24.60
C ARG A 234 15.21 -4.95 26.05
N ASN A 235 14.78 -3.95 26.83
CA ASN A 235 15.26 -3.73 28.19
C ASN A 235 14.25 -4.11 29.27
N TRP A 236 12.95 -4.05 28.97
CA TRP A 236 11.89 -4.23 29.96
C TRP A 236 11.21 -5.60 29.88
N GLY A 237 11.63 -6.42 28.91
CA GLY A 237 11.08 -7.75 28.72
C GLY A 237 9.70 -7.71 28.08
N ILE A 238 8.85 -8.67 28.44
CA ILE A 238 7.53 -8.85 27.83
C ILE A 238 6.51 -8.07 28.64
N GLY A 239 5.73 -7.23 27.97
CA GLY A 239 4.64 -6.47 28.56
C GLY A 239 3.31 -6.85 27.93
N LYS A 240 2.23 -6.73 28.71
CA LYS A 240 0.86 -6.88 28.23
C LYS A 240 0.26 -5.51 27.94
N ILE A 241 -0.34 -5.34 26.77
CA ILE A 241 -1.00 -4.08 26.43
C ILE A 241 -2.28 -3.97 27.24
N HIS A 242 -2.37 -2.93 28.05
CA HIS A 242 -3.53 -2.66 28.88
C HIS A 242 -4.60 -1.89 28.10
N SER A 243 -4.20 -0.77 27.49
CA SER A 243 -5.09 0.11 26.74
C SER A 243 -4.29 0.95 25.74
N VAL A 244 -4.99 1.46 24.73
CA VAL A 244 -4.43 2.38 23.73
C VAL A 244 -5.29 3.64 23.74
N ASP A 245 -4.64 4.79 23.86
CA ASP A 245 -5.28 6.10 23.82
C ASP A 245 -4.86 6.82 22.55
N LEU A 246 -5.73 6.81 21.55
CA LEU A 246 -5.45 7.42 20.26
C LEU A 246 -5.55 8.96 20.28
N LEU A 247 -6.32 9.53 21.21
CA LEU A 247 -6.47 10.98 21.36
C LEU A 247 -5.15 11.63 21.79
N PHE A 248 -4.46 11.02 22.75
CA PHE A 248 -3.15 11.46 23.20
C PHE A 248 -1.98 10.73 22.52
N ASN A 249 -2.28 9.84 21.57
CA ASN A 249 -1.32 9.03 20.83
C ASN A 249 -0.38 8.24 21.76
N LYS A 250 -0.93 7.60 22.79
CA LYS A 250 -0.22 6.84 23.82
C LYS A 250 -0.71 5.40 23.91
N ILE A 251 0.20 4.51 24.28
CA ILE A 251 -0.10 3.12 24.63
C ILE A 251 0.34 2.86 26.06
N PHE A 252 -0.50 2.15 26.82
CA PHE A 252 -0.24 1.77 28.20
C PHE A 252 0.04 0.27 28.27
N ILE A 253 1.23 -0.07 28.75
CA ILE A 253 1.73 -1.44 28.78
C ILE A 253 2.14 -1.80 30.19
N ASP A 254 1.70 -2.96 30.63
CA ASP A 254 2.08 -3.54 31.91
C ASP A 254 3.32 -4.41 31.72
N PHE A 255 4.49 -3.86 32.01
CA PHE A 255 5.73 -4.64 32.12
C PHE A 255 5.93 -5.14 33.57
N PRO A 256 6.56 -6.31 33.77
CA PRO A 256 6.82 -6.86 35.10
C PRO A 256 7.58 -5.91 36.04
N THR A 257 8.47 -5.08 35.49
CA THR A 257 9.26 -4.09 36.26
C THR A 257 8.66 -2.69 36.27
N HIS A 258 7.73 -2.39 35.35
CA HIS A 258 7.12 -1.07 35.19
C HIS A 258 5.64 -1.24 34.80
N PRO A 259 4.74 -1.37 35.79
CA PRO A 259 3.30 -1.46 35.53
C PRO A 259 2.75 -0.13 34.98
N LYS A 260 1.74 -0.21 34.10
CA LYS A 260 1.05 0.92 33.44
C LYS A 260 1.99 1.93 32.79
N HIS A 261 3.11 1.46 32.24
CA HIS A 261 4.07 2.33 31.59
C HIS A 261 3.47 2.92 30.31
N SER A 262 3.49 4.24 30.18
CA SER A 262 2.95 4.95 29.01
C SER A 262 4.05 5.24 28.00
N ILE A 263 3.85 4.82 26.75
CA ILE A 263 4.77 5.08 25.62
C ILE A 263 3.98 5.80 24.54
N ASN A 264 4.62 6.71 23.80
CA ASN A 264 4.01 7.26 22.59
C ASN A 264 3.83 6.15 21.53
N LEU A 265 2.68 6.12 20.84
CA LEU A 265 2.33 5.04 19.92
C LEU A 265 3.27 4.95 18.71
N ASP A 266 3.71 6.08 18.15
CA ASP A 266 4.65 6.09 17.03
C ASP A 266 6.04 5.58 17.44
N MET A 267 6.44 5.88 18.68
CA MET A 267 7.66 5.34 19.26
C MET A 267 7.53 3.83 19.53
N ALA A 268 6.37 3.39 20.03
CA ALA A 268 6.07 2.00 20.30
C ALA A 268 6.27 1.11 19.06
N PHE A 269 5.86 1.58 17.88
CA PHE A 269 6.06 0.83 16.64
C PHE A 269 7.53 0.55 16.27
N ASN A 270 8.47 1.31 16.81
CA ASN A 270 9.89 1.18 16.50
C ASN A 270 10.68 0.44 17.58
N ILE A 271 10.23 0.52 18.84
CA ILE A 271 10.96 -0.04 20.00
C ILE A 271 10.36 -1.35 20.51
N LEU A 272 9.09 -1.62 20.22
CA LEU A 272 8.37 -2.81 20.65
C LEU A 272 8.21 -3.79 19.51
N THR A 273 8.30 -5.07 19.84
CA THR A 273 8.01 -6.17 18.91
C THR A 273 6.73 -6.85 19.35
N PRO A 274 5.64 -6.82 18.55
CA PRO A 274 4.42 -7.56 18.84
C PRO A 274 4.67 -9.06 19.02
N MET A 275 3.88 -9.68 19.88
CA MET A 275 3.97 -11.10 20.22
C MET A 275 2.60 -11.77 20.13
N GLU A 276 2.60 -12.99 19.60
CA GLU A 276 1.39 -13.80 19.49
C GLU A 276 1.12 -14.54 20.80
N LYS A 277 -0.15 -14.86 21.06
CA LYS A 277 -0.54 -15.59 22.28
C LYS A 277 0.07 -16.99 22.37
N ASP A 278 0.38 -17.59 21.22
CA ASP A 278 0.99 -18.92 21.11
C ASP A 278 2.52 -18.89 21.19
N ASP A 279 3.13 -17.70 21.33
CA ASP A 279 4.57 -17.59 21.53
C ASP A 279 4.95 -18.15 22.91
N PHE A 280 5.94 -19.04 22.95
CA PHE A 280 6.36 -19.71 24.18
C PHE A 280 6.61 -18.75 25.37
N PRO A 281 7.26 -17.58 25.20
CA PRO A 281 7.43 -16.64 26.30
C PRO A 281 6.11 -16.03 26.81
N VAL A 282 5.10 -15.87 25.96
CA VAL A 282 3.74 -15.42 26.35
C VAL A 282 2.99 -16.53 27.08
N ILE A 283 3.03 -17.75 26.54
CA ILE A 283 2.45 -18.95 27.18
C ILE A 283 3.05 -19.15 28.59
N LYS A 284 4.35 -18.90 28.74
CA LYS A 284 5.02 -18.99 30.04
C LYS A 284 4.48 -18.01 31.08
N ILE A 285 4.06 -16.81 30.65
CA ILE A 285 3.47 -15.81 31.53
C ILE A 285 2.01 -16.16 31.84
N GLU A 286 1.20 -16.54 30.84
CA GLU A 286 -0.24 -16.80 31.04
C GLU A 286 -0.56 -18.17 31.63
N LYS A 287 0.24 -19.21 31.32
CA LYS A 287 -0.07 -20.62 31.57
C LYS A 287 1.11 -21.35 32.20
N LYS A 288 1.74 -20.74 33.21
CA LYS A 288 2.90 -21.33 33.90
C LYS A 288 2.60 -22.70 34.51
N ASP A 289 1.43 -22.86 35.13
CA ASP A 289 1.01 -24.12 35.78
C ASP A 289 0.78 -25.26 34.77
N TYR A 290 0.29 -24.93 33.58
CA TYR A 290 0.17 -25.86 32.46
C TYR A 290 1.55 -26.33 31.96
N LEU A 291 2.54 -25.43 31.87
CA LEU A 291 3.89 -25.84 31.48
C LEU A 291 4.57 -26.72 32.54
N ILE A 292 4.27 -26.48 33.83
CA ILE A 292 4.78 -27.30 34.95
C ILE A 292 4.16 -28.71 34.95
N SER A 293 2.89 -28.85 34.62
CA SER A 293 2.24 -30.16 34.45
C SER A 293 2.74 -30.87 33.19
N LEU A 294 2.83 -30.16 32.05
CA LEU A 294 3.33 -30.69 30.78
C LEU A 294 4.79 -31.21 30.87
N LYS A 295 5.63 -30.57 31.69
CA LYS A 295 7.00 -31.07 32.01
C LYS A 295 6.97 -32.51 32.55
N LYS A 296 5.95 -32.89 33.32
CA LYS A 296 5.81 -34.22 33.92
C LYS A 296 5.20 -35.23 32.95
N GLU A 297 4.19 -34.79 32.19
CA GLU A 297 3.39 -35.67 31.32
C GLU A 297 4.03 -35.90 29.94
N ASN A 298 4.46 -34.84 29.25
CA ASN A 298 5.06 -34.91 27.92
C ASN A 298 6.15 -33.83 27.73
N PRO A 299 7.38 -34.08 28.21
CA PRO A 299 8.48 -33.11 28.12
C PRO A 299 8.95 -32.84 26.68
N ALA A 300 8.72 -33.76 25.74
CA ALA A 300 9.08 -33.56 24.33
C ALA A 300 8.18 -32.52 23.65
N HIS A 301 6.89 -32.52 23.98
CA HIS A 301 5.94 -31.51 23.50
C HIS A 301 6.32 -30.09 23.93
N LEU A 302 6.92 -29.95 25.11
CA LEU A 302 7.38 -28.66 25.62
C LEU A 302 8.52 -28.07 24.76
N ILE A 303 9.43 -28.89 24.22
CA ILE A 303 10.44 -28.43 23.25
C ILE A 303 9.80 -28.12 21.89
N LYS A 304 8.81 -28.89 21.47
CA LYS A 304 8.05 -28.61 20.23
C LYS A 304 7.35 -27.25 20.28
N LEU A 305 6.75 -26.87 21.42
CA LEU A 305 6.14 -25.55 21.61
C LEU A 305 7.17 -24.41 21.47
N MET A 306 8.43 -24.66 21.82
CA MET A 306 9.51 -23.69 21.63
C MET A 306 9.93 -23.60 20.16
N LEU A 307 9.95 -24.72 19.43
CA LEU A 307 10.27 -24.83 18.00
C LEU A 307 9.14 -24.36 17.07
N ASN A 308 8.06 -23.75 17.60
CA ASN A 308 6.90 -23.37 16.81
C ASN A 308 7.26 -22.39 15.67
N LYS A 309 8.10 -21.39 15.97
CA LYS A 309 8.62 -20.39 15.01
C LYS A 309 10.07 -20.60 14.58
N ASP A 310 10.91 -21.17 15.45
CA ASP A 310 12.34 -21.37 15.18
C ASP A 310 12.60 -22.79 14.62
N GLU A 311 13.29 -22.91 13.48
CA GLU A 311 13.70 -24.22 12.93
C GLU A 311 14.70 -24.95 13.84
N THR A 312 15.54 -24.18 14.56
CA THR A 312 16.56 -24.72 15.45
C THR A 312 16.68 -23.90 16.73
N ILE A 313 16.74 -24.57 17.89
CA ILE A 313 16.99 -23.92 19.18
C ILE A 313 18.21 -24.55 19.85
N THR A 314 19.10 -23.71 20.39
CA THR A 314 20.28 -24.13 21.16
C THR A 314 19.91 -24.40 22.63
N GLN A 315 20.68 -25.24 23.31
CA GLN A 315 20.49 -25.53 24.74
C GLN A 315 20.50 -24.27 25.62
N GLU A 316 21.35 -23.28 25.34
CA GLU A 316 21.44 -22.04 26.12
C GLU A 316 20.13 -21.23 26.02
N ARG A 317 19.59 -21.09 24.82
CA ARG A 317 18.30 -20.44 24.58
C ARG A 317 17.14 -21.25 25.17
N ALA A 318 17.20 -22.57 25.07
CA ALA A 318 16.19 -23.45 25.67
C ALA A 318 16.18 -23.34 27.20
N LYS A 319 17.35 -23.34 27.84
CA LYS A 319 17.50 -23.12 29.28
C LYS A 319 17.01 -21.75 29.71
N ALA A 320 17.34 -20.69 28.97
CA ALA A 320 16.89 -19.33 29.27
C ALA A 320 15.36 -19.23 29.24
N LEU A 321 14.72 -19.83 28.23
CA LEU A 321 13.26 -19.86 28.11
C LEU A 321 12.61 -20.73 29.20
N LEU A 322 13.23 -21.85 29.58
CA LEU A 322 12.74 -22.78 30.60
C LEU A 322 13.12 -22.45 32.03
N LYS A 323 13.87 -21.38 32.26
CA LYS A 323 14.20 -20.87 33.59
C LYS A 323 12.92 -20.72 34.43
N GLU A 324 12.91 -21.20 35.68
CA GLU A 324 11.74 -21.31 36.57
C GLU A 324 10.78 -22.49 36.31
N ILE A 325 10.93 -23.24 35.22
CA ILE A 325 10.15 -24.47 34.92
C ILE A 325 11.07 -25.71 35.05
N VAL A 326 12.28 -25.62 34.51
CA VAL A 326 13.33 -26.64 34.63
C VAL A 326 14.55 -26.02 35.31
N ASN A 327 14.94 -26.56 36.46
CA ASN A 327 16.14 -26.13 37.17
C ASN A 327 17.39 -26.70 36.49
N ASP A 328 18.53 -26.04 36.67
CA ASP A 328 19.79 -26.43 36.01
C ASP A 328 20.24 -27.85 36.39
N ASP A 329 19.96 -28.27 37.63
CA ASP A 329 20.30 -29.60 38.16
C ASP A 329 19.46 -30.72 37.53
N GLU A 330 18.24 -30.41 37.10
CA GLU A 330 17.29 -31.37 36.51
C GLU A 330 17.45 -31.48 34.98
N TRP A 331 18.29 -30.63 34.37
CA TRP A 331 18.38 -30.49 32.91
C TRP A 331 18.80 -31.78 32.20
N SER A 332 19.77 -32.51 32.75
CA SER A 332 20.26 -33.75 32.15
C SER A 332 19.18 -34.83 32.12
N SER A 333 18.42 -34.99 33.21
CA SER A 333 17.28 -35.91 33.31
C SER A 333 16.12 -35.50 32.39
N PHE A 334 15.86 -34.19 32.28
CA PHE A 334 14.86 -33.64 31.36
C PHE A 334 15.17 -33.99 29.90
N ILE A 335 16.40 -33.79 29.43
CA ILE A 335 16.81 -34.11 28.05
C ILE A 335 16.68 -35.60 27.74
N GLU A 336 16.96 -36.49 28.69
CA GLU A 336 16.76 -37.93 28.49
C GLU A 336 15.29 -38.29 28.26
N LYS A 337 14.36 -37.64 28.97
CA LYS A 337 12.92 -37.83 28.75
C LYS A 337 12.46 -37.23 27.42
N VAL A 338 12.96 -36.07 27.03
CA VAL A 338 12.68 -35.45 25.72
C VAL A 338 13.14 -36.34 24.57
N LYS A 339 14.34 -36.95 24.66
CA LYS A 339 14.87 -37.87 23.63
C LYS A 339 13.92 -39.02 23.33
N LYS A 340 13.19 -39.53 24.34
CA LYS A 340 12.22 -40.63 24.17
C LYS A 340 10.99 -40.24 23.34
N GLY A 341 10.61 -38.97 23.28
CA GLY A 341 9.45 -38.46 22.54
C GLY A 341 9.76 -37.54 21.35
N ALA A 342 11.05 -37.29 21.04
CA ALA A 342 11.45 -36.33 20.00
C ALA A 342 10.96 -36.71 18.58
N LYS A 343 11.03 -38.01 18.24
CA LYS A 343 10.59 -38.52 16.94
C LYS A 343 9.07 -38.43 16.74
N SER A 344 8.29 -38.75 17.77
CA SER A 344 6.82 -38.66 17.73
C SER A 344 6.32 -37.22 17.62
N GLU A 345 7.10 -36.26 18.12
CA GLU A 345 6.76 -34.84 18.10
C GLU A 345 7.38 -34.08 16.90
N GLY A 346 8.18 -34.76 16.05
CA GLY A 346 8.64 -34.25 14.75
C GLY A 346 9.91 -33.40 14.77
N PHE A 347 10.83 -33.61 15.72
CA PHE A 347 12.10 -32.90 15.80
C PHE A 347 13.29 -33.81 16.15
N GLU A 348 14.50 -33.38 15.78
CA GLU A 348 15.76 -34.09 16.02
C GLU A 348 16.63 -33.36 17.05
N ILE A 349 17.34 -34.13 17.87
CA ILE A 349 18.28 -33.62 18.87
C ILE A 349 19.70 -33.95 18.42
N LYS A 350 20.51 -32.92 18.15
CA LYS A 350 21.93 -33.06 17.83
C LYS A 350 22.77 -32.68 19.04
N ARG A 351 23.83 -33.45 19.30
CA ARG A 351 24.80 -33.18 20.37
C ARG A 351 26.14 -32.80 19.73
N LYS A 352 26.69 -31.63 20.10
CA LYS A 352 28.04 -31.19 19.70
C LYS A 352 28.84 -30.93 20.98
N GLY A 353 29.69 -31.90 21.37
CA GLY A 353 30.38 -31.88 22.66
C GLY A 353 29.42 -31.97 23.86
N ASN A 354 29.47 -30.99 24.76
CA ASN A 354 28.58 -30.88 25.93
C ASN A 354 27.30 -30.07 25.70
N LYS A 355 27.02 -29.65 24.45
CA LYS A 355 25.85 -28.84 24.11
C LYS A 355 24.87 -29.59 23.21
N TYR A 356 23.58 -29.42 23.48
CA TYR A 356 22.47 -29.94 22.69
C TYR A 356 21.86 -28.85 21.79
N SER A 357 21.37 -29.25 20.61
CA SER A 357 20.53 -28.42 19.74
C SER A 357 19.31 -29.22 19.26
N PHE A 358 18.17 -28.56 19.14
CA PHE A 358 16.90 -29.14 18.72
C PHE A 358 16.54 -28.59 17.35
N THR A 359 16.22 -29.44 16.38
CA THR A 359 16.02 -29.07 14.97
C THR A 359 14.71 -29.66 14.46
N ARG A 360 13.87 -28.89 13.78
CA ARG A 360 12.67 -29.40 13.11
C ARG A 360 13.07 -30.28 11.92
N ALA A 361 12.42 -31.42 11.74
CA ALA A 361 12.74 -32.33 10.65
C ALA A 361 12.19 -31.78 9.31
N HIS A 362 13.04 -31.12 8.51
CA HIS A 362 12.72 -30.74 7.12
C HIS A 362 13.49 -31.61 6.13
N ILE A 363 12.77 -32.28 5.23
CA ILE A 363 13.30 -33.00 4.07
C ILE A 363 13.37 -31.99 2.91
N SER A 364 14.55 -31.43 2.66
CA SER A 364 14.84 -30.68 1.42
C SER A 364 16.12 -31.27 0.81
N LYS A 365 16.02 -31.84 -0.40
CA LYS A 365 17.16 -32.39 -1.14
C LYS A 365 18.14 -31.26 -1.49
N ARG A 366 19.33 -31.30 -0.90
CA ARG A 366 20.48 -30.46 -1.28
C ARG A 366 20.91 -30.81 -2.71
N LEU A 367 20.99 -29.82 -3.61
CA LEU A 367 21.62 -30.00 -4.92
C LEU A 367 23.15 -30.14 -4.71
N SER A 368 23.80 -31.07 -5.40
CA SER A 368 25.26 -31.21 -5.35
C SER A 368 25.92 -30.28 -6.36
N ILE A 369 27.11 -29.76 -6.08
CA ILE A 369 27.87 -28.91 -7.02
C ILE A 369 28.13 -29.64 -8.35
N ASP A 370 28.38 -30.95 -8.31
CA ASP A 370 28.59 -31.76 -9.52
C ASP A 370 27.34 -31.78 -10.43
N SER A 371 26.13 -31.69 -9.86
CA SER A 371 24.88 -31.56 -10.61
C SER A 371 24.66 -30.17 -11.23
N ILE A 372 25.32 -29.14 -10.68
CA ILE A 372 25.27 -27.77 -11.21
C ILE A 372 26.28 -27.56 -12.33
N VAL A 373 27.48 -28.12 -12.20
CA VAL A 373 28.52 -28.05 -13.24
C VAL A 373 28.07 -28.69 -14.54
N SER A 374 27.19 -29.69 -14.47
CA SER A 374 26.60 -30.37 -15.64
C SER A 374 25.45 -29.61 -16.31
N ILE A 375 25.01 -28.46 -15.77
CA ILE A 375 23.99 -27.61 -16.39
C ILE A 375 24.59 -26.91 -17.62
N ARG A 376 24.07 -27.24 -18.81
CA ARG A 376 24.55 -26.67 -20.08
C ARG A 376 24.17 -25.20 -20.29
N ASN A 377 23.04 -24.75 -19.72
CA ASN A 377 22.60 -23.36 -19.83
C ASN A 377 23.32 -22.50 -18.79
N TYR A 378 24.17 -21.59 -19.26
CA TYR A 378 24.92 -20.68 -18.39
C TYR A 378 24.03 -19.84 -17.48
N ARG A 379 22.83 -19.43 -17.94
CA ARG A 379 21.90 -18.63 -17.11
C ARG A 379 21.40 -19.43 -15.90
N ASP A 380 20.97 -20.67 -16.14
CA ASP A 380 20.47 -21.58 -15.11
C ASP A 380 21.62 -22.04 -14.19
N ARG A 381 22.83 -22.24 -14.74
CA ARG A 381 24.03 -22.58 -13.98
C ARG A 381 24.42 -21.44 -13.03
N ILE A 382 24.35 -20.19 -13.47
CA ILE A 382 24.60 -19.01 -12.63
C ILE A 382 23.57 -18.92 -11.49
N GLU A 383 22.27 -19.08 -11.79
CA GLU A 383 21.24 -19.06 -10.75
C GLU A 383 21.40 -20.20 -9.74
N ALA A 384 21.78 -21.39 -10.22
CA ALA A 384 22.07 -22.53 -9.37
C ALA A 384 23.31 -22.28 -8.49
N LEU A 385 24.40 -21.72 -9.03
CA LEU A 385 25.61 -21.36 -8.26
C LEU A 385 25.32 -20.30 -7.19
N LEU A 386 24.48 -19.30 -7.51
CA LEU A 386 24.02 -18.27 -6.57
C LEU A 386 23.09 -18.83 -5.48
N SER A 387 22.37 -19.92 -5.75
CA SER A 387 21.50 -20.56 -4.78
C SER A 387 22.30 -21.37 -3.74
N ILE A 388 23.31 -22.11 -4.21
CA ILE A 388 24.15 -22.97 -3.37
C ILE A 388 25.11 -22.17 -2.48
N SER A 389 25.56 -20.99 -2.91
CA SER A 389 26.45 -20.15 -2.09
C SER A 389 25.81 -19.69 -0.76
N LYS A 390 24.48 -19.75 -0.65
CA LYS A 390 23.74 -19.49 0.60
C LYS A 390 23.79 -20.65 1.59
N GLU A 391 24.21 -21.83 1.15
CA GLU A 391 24.36 -23.01 1.99
C GLU A 391 25.80 -23.08 2.53
N ASN A 392 25.99 -23.52 3.77
CA ASN A 392 27.33 -23.69 4.34
C ASN A 392 28.11 -24.78 3.57
N LEU A 393 28.94 -24.37 2.61
CA LEU A 393 29.77 -25.24 1.77
C LEU A 393 30.95 -25.83 2.54
N LYS A 394 31.22 -27.12 2.33
CA LYS A 394 32.44 -27.78 2.85
C LYS A 394 33.70 -27.27 2.12
N PRO A 395 34.91 -27.38 2.69
CA PRO A 395 36.15 -26.90 2.06
C PRO A 395 36.37 -27.42 0.62
N GLU A 396 36.18 -28.72 0.39
CA GLU A 396 36.31 -29.36 -0.95
C GLU A 396 35.26 -28.88 -1.96
N GLU A 397 34.05 -28.59 -1.46
CA GLU A 397 32.94 -28.06 -2.26
C GLU A 397 33.19 -26.58 -2.64
N LYS A 398 33.79 -25.80 -1.74
CA LYS A 398 34.16 -24.42 -2.01
C LYS A 398 35.17 -24.31 -3.15
N GLU A 399 36.16 -25.18 -3.18
CA GLU A 399 37.20 -25.19 -4.22
C GLU A 399 36.59 -25.47 -5.61
N LYS A 400 35.74 -26.49 -5.73
CA LYS A 400 34.99 -26.78 -6.96
C LYS A 400 34.05 -25.64 -7.39
N TRP A 401 33.40 -25.00 -6.42
CA TRP A 401 32.52 -23.86 -6.66
C TRP A 401 33.31 -22.65 -7.18
N VAL A 402 34.48 -22.36 -6.61
CA VAL A 402 35.39 -21.28 -7.04
C VAL A 402 35.86 -21.49 -8.48
N VAL A 403 36.34 -22.69 -8.82
CA VAL A 403 36.75 -23.03 -10.19
C VAL A 403 35.59 -22.85 -11.18
N SER A 404 34.37 -23.21 -10.78
CA SER A 404 33.18 -23.02 -11.61
C SER A 404 32.82 -21.55 -11.80
N VAL A 405 33.13 -20.68 -10.84
CA VAL A 405 32.93 -19.23 -10.96
C VAL A 405 33.99 -18.61 -11.87
N GLU A 406 35.25 -19.02 -11.77
CA GLU A 406 36.34 -18.57 -12.68
C GLU A 406 35.98 -18.82 -14.14
N GLU A 407 35.50 -20.03 -14.47
CA GLU A 407 35.03 -20.40 -15.81
C GLU A 407 33.94 -19.44 -16.33
N MET A 408 33.04 -18.99 -15.44
CA MET A 408 31.96 -18.07 -15.81
C MET A 408 32.41 -16.62 -15.93
N LEU A 409 33.44 -16.22 -15.17
CA LEU A 409 34.01 -14.87 -15.23
C LEU A 409 34.77 -14.64 -16.54
N GLU A 410 35.43 -15.66 -17.08
CA GLU A 410 36.15 -15.60 -18.35
C GLU A 410 35.22 -15.69 -19.58
N ASN A 411 34.02 -16.26 -19.44
CA ASN A 411 33.10 -16.47 -20.56
C ASN A 411 32.48 -15.15 -21.08
N ASN A 412 32.65 -14.85 -22.37
CA ASN A 412 32.15 -13.62 -23.00
C ASN A 412 30.62 -13.57 -23.17
N ASP A 413 29.92 -14.71 -23.14
CA ASP A 413 28.45 -14.77 -23.28
C ASP A 413 27.71 -14.37 -21.98
N VAL A 414 28.44 -14.23 -20.87
CA VAL A 414 27.88 -13.85 -19.58
C VAL A 414 27.88 -12.32 -19.43
N ALA A 415 26.70 -11.74 -19.20
CA ALA A 415 26.57 -10.31 -18.96
C ALA A 415 27.43 -9.84 -17.78
N LEU A 416 28.07 -8.67 -17.92
CA LEU A 416 28.97 -8.08 -16.93
C LEU A 416 28.34 -7.96 -15.52
N GLU A 417 27.05 -7.65 -15.45
CA GLU A 417 26.29 -7.61 -14.20
C GLU A 417 26.29 -8.95 -13.45
N LYS A 418 26.15 -10.07 -14.18
CA LYS A 418 26.14 -11.41 -13.61
C LYS A 418 27.54 -11.84 -13.17
N LYS A 419 28.58 -11.45 -13.93
CA LYS A 419 29.98 -11.63 -13.52
C LYS A 419 30.29 -10.92 -12.21
N LEU A 420 29.88 -9.66 -12.07
CA LEU A 420 30.07 -8.90 -10.83
C LEU A 420 29.32 -9.50 -9.64
N GLN A 421 28.09 -10.01 -9.86
CA GLN A 421 27.34 -10.71 -8.80
C GLN A 421 28.05 -11.98 -8.33
N LEU A 422 28.60 -12.76 -9.27
CA LEU A 422 29.35 -13.97 -8.93
C LEU A 422 30.63 -13.66 -8.15
N LEU A 423 31.41 -12.67 -8.59
CA LEU A 423 32.64 -12.25 -7.91
C LEU A 423 32.39 -11.77 -6.46
N LEU A 424 31.29 -11.04 -6.26
CA LEU A 424 30.90 -10.58 -4.93
C LEU A 424 30.47 -11.72 -4.01
N VAL A 425 29.70 -12.68 -4.53
CA VAL A 425 29.30 -13.89 -3.80
C VAL A 425 30.50 -14.78 -3.50
N GLU A 426 31.44 -14.88 -4.44
CA GLU A 426 32.68 -15.63 -4.25
C GLU A 426 33.48 -15.12 -3.06
N THR A 427 33.57 -13.80 -2.92
CA THR A 427 34.24 -13.17 -1.77
C THR A 427 33.56 -13.53 -0.44
N GLU A 428 32.24 -13.76 -0.43
CA GLU A 428 31.52 -14.22 0.76
C GLU A 428 31.84 -15.69 1.10
N VAL A 429 32.07 -16.52 0.08
CA VAL A 429 32.38 -17.95 0.24
C VAL A 429 33.83 -18.18 0.65
N THR A 430 34.77 -17.45 0.04
CA THR A 430 36.22 -17.62 0.23
C THR A 430 36.81 -16.71 1.31
N GLY A 431 36.23 -15.52 1.51
CA GLY A 431 36.78 -14.49 2.39
C GLY A 431 37.96 -13.71 1.82
N ASP A 432 38.33 -13.95 0.55
CA ASP A 432 39.51 -13.33 -0.08
C ASP A 432 39.20 -11.97 -0.71
N ARG A 433 39.61 -10.89 -0.04
CA ARG A 433 39.42 -9.51 -0.53
C ARG A 433 40.39 -9.09 -1.62
N LYS A 434 41.57 -9.72 -1.76
CA LYS A 434 42.51 -9.37 -2.82
C LYS A 434 41.92 -9.75 -4.17
N ARG A 435 41.39 -10.97 -4.25
CA ARG A 435 40.72 -11.50 -5.43
C ARG A 435 39.52 -10.66 -5.89
N LEU A 436 38.75 -10.11 -4.95
CA LEU A 436 37.67 -9.15 -5.29
C LEU A 436 38.22 -7.90 -5.98
N SER A 437 39.33 -7.36 -5.47
CA SER A 437 39.94 -6.13 -5.99
C SER A 437 40.52 -6.34 -7.38
N ASP A 438 41.17 -7.48 -7.60
CA ASP A 438 41.74 -7.88 -8.89
C ASP A 438 40.64 -8.17 -9.92
N GLY A 439 39.58 -8.86 -9.51
CA GLY A 439 38.42 -9.13 -10.37
C GLY A 439 37.66 -7.87 -10.77
N PHE A 440 37.50 -6.90 -9.85
CA PHE A 440 36.96 -5.60 -10.20
C PHE A 440 37.86 -4.83 -11.16
N GLU A 441 39.19 -4.91 -11.00
CA GLU A 441 40.13 -4.26 -11.90
C GLU A 441 40.00 -4.81 -13.32
N PHE A 442 39.94 -6.14 -13.44
CA PHE A 442 39.78 -6.84 -14.70
C PHE A 442 38.44 -6.51 -15.39
N LEU A 443 37.32 -6.60 -14.64
CA LEU A 443 35.98 -6.44 -15.19
C LEU A 443 35.62 -4.98 -15.52
N LEU A 444 36.22 -3.99 -14.84
CA LEU A 444 35.88 -2.57 -15.00
C LEU A 444 36.91 -1.78 -15.83
N LYS A 445 37.98 -2.42 -16.32
CA LYS A 445 39.10 -1.76 -17.01
C LYS A 445 38.66 -0.85 -18.16
N ASP A 446 37.67 -1.30 -18.95
CA ASP A 446 37.17 -0.60 -20.14
C ASP A 446 35.77 0.02 -19.94
N ALA A 447 35.21 -0.05 -18.72
CA ALA A 447 33.84 0.37 -18.45
C ALA A 447 33.70 1.91 -18.39
N LYS A 448 32.79 2.48 -19.17
CA LYS A 448 32.49 3.92 -19.17
C LYS A 448 31.65 4.33 -17.95
N ASP A 449 31.63 5.62 -17.61
CA ASP A 449 30.87 6.14 -16.45
C ASP A 449 29.38 5.78 -16.48
N LYS A 450 28.74 5.85 -17.66
CA LYS A 450 27.34 5.43 -17.83
C LYS A 450 27.13 3.95 -17.53
N GLU A 451 28.08 3.10 -17.92
CA GLU A 451 28.05 1.66 -17.67
C GLU A 451 28.28 1.37 -16.19
N LYS A 452 29.29 1.98 -15.55
CA LYS A 452 29.53 1.90 -14.10
C LYS A 452 28.26 2.23 -13.30
N LEU A 453 27.54 3.29 -13.69
CA LEU A 453 26.30 3.71 -13.03
C LEU A 453 25.15 2.69 -13.22
N LEU A 454 24.99 2.14 -14.43
CA LEU A 454 24.01 1.08 -14.68
C LEU A 454 24.32 -0.17 -13.85
N LEU A 455 25.58 -0.61 -13.81
CA LEU A 455 26.03 -1.77 -13.05
C LEU A 455 25.71 -1.64 -11.55
N ILE A 456 26.03 -0.49 -10.94
CA ILE A 456 25.71 -0.23 -9.53
C ILE A 456 24.19 -0.32 -9.28
N ASN A 457 23.38 0.19 -10.20
CA ASN A 457 21.92 0.19 -10.05
C ASN A 457 21.29 -1.20 -10.23
N HIS A 458 21.83 -2.03 -11.12
CA HIS A 458 21.30 -3.36 -11.48
C HIS A 458 21.66 -4.47 -10.49
N LEU A 459 22.64 -4.25 -9.60
CA LEU A 459 22.94 -5.19 -8.52
C LEU A 459 21.74 -5.35 -7.57
N SER A 460 21.39 -6.60 -7.25
CA SER A 460 20.18 -6.91 -6.48
C SER A 460 20.30 -6.61 -4.98
N GLN A 461 21.49 -6.74 -4.39
CA GLN A 461 21.69 -6.58 -2.95
C GLN A 461 22.37 -5.24 -2.59
N ARG A 462 21.89 -4.56 -1.54
CA ARG A 462 22.48 -3.31 -1.04
C ARG A 462 23.95 -3.43 -0.67
N ARG A 463 24.36 -4.55 -0.06
CA ARG A 463 25.77 -4.83 0.29
C ARG A 463 26.66 -4.77 -0.95
N TYR A 464 26.27 -5.44 -2.03
CA TYR A 464 27.01 -5.51 -3.28
C TYR A 464 27.17 -4.15 -3.95
N LYS A 465 26.10 -3.34 -3.97
CA LYS A 465 26.16 -1.96 -4.44
C LYS A 465 27.20 -1.14 -3.69
N ARG A 466 27.27 -1.31 -2.37
CA ARG A 466 28.21 -0.61 -1.50
C ARG A 466 29.67 -0.97 -1.80
N GLU A 467 29.97 -2.26 -1.88
CA GLU A 467 31.35 -2.73 -2.12
C GLU A 467 31.86 -2.25 -3.49
N LEU A 468 31.02 -2.35 -4.54
CA LEU A 468 31.36 -1.85 -5.87
C LEU A 468 31.55 -0.33 -5.88
N LEU A 469 30.62 0.42 -5.28
CA LEU A 469 30.73 1.88 -5.17
C LEU A 469 31.96 2.32 -4.38
N GLN A 470 32.33 1.59 -3.32
CA GLN A 470 33.52 1.87 -2.54
C GLN A 470 34.79 1.65 -3.36
N TYR A 471 34.88 0.52 -4.07
CA TYR A 471 36.03 0.24 -4.93
C TYR A 471 36.20 1.29 -6.03
N ILE A 472 35.13 1.60 -6.77
CA ILE A 472 35.18 2.61 -7.84
C ILE A 472 35.51 3.98 -7.25
N GLY A 473 34.84 4.35 -6.15
CA GLY A 473 34.99 5.66 -5.52
C GLY A 473 36.37 5.92 -4.91
N GLU A 474 37.09 4.88 -4.48
CA GLU A 474 38.46 5.01 -3.97
C GLU A 474 39.50 5.21 -5.09
N LYS A 475 39.20 4.76 -6.32
CA LYS A 475 40.05 4.88 -7.52
C LYS A 475 39.70 6.07 -8.41
N ASP A 476 38.42 6.45 -8.50
CA ASP A 476 37.89 7.46 -9.42
C ASP A 476 36.93 8.42 -8.69
N TYR A 477 37.51 9.47 -8.11
CA TYR A 477 36.77 10.46 -7.32
C TYR A 477 35.94 11.41 -8.17
N GLU A 478 36.34 11.64 -9.42
CA GLU A 478 35.58 12.49 -10.35
C GLU A 478 34.25 11.82 -10.70
N PHE A 479 34.29 10.52 -11.01
CA PHE A 479 33.09 9.71 -11.15
C PHE A 479 32.24 9.74 -9.88
N LEU A 480 32.86 9.58 -8.71
CA LEU A 480 32.13 9.57 -7.43
C LEU A 480 31.42 10.90 -7.15
N GLY A 481 32.03 12.03 -7.52
CA GLY A 481 31.43 13.35 -7.47
C GLY A 481 30.21 13.48 -8.40
N LYS A 482 30.33 13.06 -9.67
CA LYS A 482 29.21 13.01 -10.62
C LYS A 482 28.09 12.11 -10.10
N PHE A 483 28.44 10.93 -9.59
CA PHE A 483 27.50 9.96 -9.02
C PHE A 483 26.75 10.53 -7.82
N PHE A 484 27.42 11.26 -6.93
CA PHE A 484 26.79 11.95 -5.80
C PHE A 484 25.72 12.96 -6.24
N LEU A 485 25.98 13.69 -7.32
CA LEU A 485 25.05 14.68 -7.87
C LEU A 485 23.84 14.04 -8.58
N GLU A 486 24.07 12.98 -9.36
CA GLU A 486 23.10 12.45 -10.32
C GLU A 486 22.29 11.25 -9.80
N THR A 487 22.79 10.50 -8.81
CA THR A 487 22.12 9.29 -8.34
C THR A 487 20.70 9.57 -7.85
N SER A 488 19.74 8.67 -8.11
CA SER A 488 18.39 8.79 -7.56
C SER A 488 18.19 8.07 -6.22
N ASP A 489 19.21 7.35 -5.74
CA ASP A 489 19.16 6.58 -4.49
C ASP A 489 19.90 7.32 -3.38
N ASP A 490 19.15 7.85 -2.41
CA ASP A 490 19.68 8.59 -1.26
C ASP A 490 20.60 7.76 -0.36
N TRP A 491 20.40 6.44 -0.29
CA TRP A 491 21.26 5.56 0.50
C TRP A 491 22.64 5.43 -0.13
N LEU A 492 22.69 5.28 -1.46
CA LEU A 492 23.95 5.28 -2.21
C LEU A 492 24.61 6.67 -2.18
N ARG A 493 23.82 7.74 -2.27
CA ARG A 493 24.32 9.12 -2.14
C ARG A 493 25.00 9.36 -0.79
N GLY A 494 24.40 8.89 0.29
CA GLY A 494 25.01 8.97 1.62
C GLY A 494 26.30 8.15 1.75
N HIS A 495 26.46 7.09 0.97
CA HIS A 495 27.71 6.33 0.96
C HIS A 495 28.81 7.00 0.13
N SER A 496 28.47 7.53 -1.06
CA SER A 496 29.42 8.30 -1.87
C SER A 496 29.89 9.55 -1.12
N GLN A 497 28.99 10.22 -0.40
CA GLN A 497 29.33 11.32 0.49
C GLN A 497 30.41 10.95 1.51
N LYS A 498 30.25 9.83 2.24
CA LYS A 498 31.22 9.40 3.26
C LYS A 498 32.60 9.09 2.70
N ILE A 499 32.67 8.62 1.45
CA ILE A 499 33.94 8.35 0.77
C ILE A 499 34.58 9.69 0.36
N LEU A 500 33.82 10.61 -0.24
CA LEU A 500 34.28 11.94 -0.64
C LEU A 500 34.75 12.79 0.55
N GLU A 501 34.12 12.66 1.72
CA GLU A 501 34.49 13.38 2.95
C GLU A 501 35.92 13.08 3.43
N LYS A 502 36.49 11.92 3.07
CA LYS A 502 37.86 11.53 3.50
C LYS A 502 38.99 12.31 2.80
N ARG A 503 38.70 13.04 1.71
CA ARG A 503 39.72 13.75 0.90
C ARG A 503 39.38 15.21 0.57
N SER A 504 38.42 15.80 1.29
CA SER A 504 38.14 17.26 1.35
C SER A 504 37.40 17.94 0.18
N SER A 505 37.08 17.27 -0.94
CA SER A 505 36.46 17.93 -2.12
C SER A 505 34.93 18.04 -2.11
N ILE A 506 34.24 17.54 -1.06
CA ILE A 506 32.78 17.49 -1.07
C ILE A 506 32.11 18.83 -0.71
N LYS A 507 32.79 19.70 0.04
CA LYS A 507 32.19 20.94 0.55
C LYS A 507 31.75 21.84 -0.60
N ASP A 508 32.60 22.00 -1.61
CA ASP A 508 32.33 22.82 -2.79
C ASP A 508 31.17 22.24 -3.61
N LEU A 509 31.07 20.91 -3.73
CA LEU A 509 29.94 20.24 -4.38
C LEU A 509 28.63 20.51 -3.63
N LYS A 510 28.61 20.40 -2.29
CA LYS A 510 27.42 20.70 -1.48
C LYS A 510 26.98 22.15 -1.65
N ILE A 511 27.91 23.10 -1.60
CA ILE A 511 27.65 24.53 -1.83
C ILE A 511 27.08 24.76 -3.24
N GLN A 512 27.68 24.14 -4.26
CA GLN A 512 27.22 24.25 -5.64
C GLN A 512 25.77 23.77 -5.82
N VAL A 513 25.41 22.66 -5.15
CA VAL A 513 24.03 22.14 -5.18
C VAL A 513 23.06 23.06 -4.47
N LEU A 514 23.43 23.60 -3.31
CA LEU A 514 22.57 24.52 -2.55
C LEU A 514 22.38 25.87 -3.28
N GLN A 515 23.40 26.36 -3.98
CA GLN A 515 23.32 27.59 -4.79
C GLN A 515 22.56 27.39 -6.11
N ASN A 516 22.54 26.18 -6.66
CA ASN A 516 21.86 25.87 -7.92
C ASN A 516 20.94 24.64 -7.79
N PRO A 517 19.85 24.71 -7.00
CA PRO A 517 19.00 23.56 -6.70
C PRO A 517 18.42 22.90 -7.95
N ASN A 518 18.08 23.72 -8.96
CA ASN A 518 17.47 23.27 -10.21
C ASN A 518 18.40 22.38 -11.06
N LYS A 519 19.72 22.47 -10.89
CA LYS A 519 20.69 21.64 -11.63
C LYS A 519 20.71 20.20 -11.12
N ASN A 520 20.60 20.00 -9.80
CA ASN A 520 20.61 18.69 -9.16
C ASN A 520 19.50 18.57 -8.09
N PRO A 521 18.22 18.47 -8.49
CA PRO A 521 17.08 18.60 -7.56
C PRO A 521 17.04 17.52 -6.49
N LEU A 522 17.35 16.26 -6.85
CA LEU A 522 17.35 15.14 -5.91
C LEU A 522 18.50 15.23 -4.90
N CYS A 523 19.67 15.71 -5.34
CA CYS A 523 20.81 15.95 -4.46
C CYS A 523 20.48 17.10 -3.48
N PHE A 524 19.85 18.17 -3.97
CA PHE A 524 19.39 19.27 -3.11
C PHE A 524 18.42 18.80 -2.03
N LEU A 525 17.38 18.02 -2.38
CA LEU A 525 16.39 17.51 -1.43
C LEU A 525 17.03 16.61 -0.35
N TYR A 526 18.05 15.85 -0.72
CA TYR A 526 18.83 15.06 0.22
C TYR A 526 19.67 15.92 1.17
N LEU A 527 20.35 16.95 0.67
CA LEU A 527 21.12 17.88 1.50
C LEU A 527 20.21 18.65 2.45
N ALA A 528 19.05 19.11 1.97
CA ALA A 528 18.02 19.74 2.80
C ALA A 528 17.64 18.83 3.98
N GLU A 529 17.36 17.55 3.72
CA GLU A 529 17.04 16.58 4.77
C GLU A 529 18.22 16.30 5.72
N MET A 530 19.46 16.29 5.25
CA MET A 530 20.62 16.10 6.12
C MET A 530 20.85 17.28 7.06
N VAL A 531 20.62 18.51 6.58
CA VAL A 531 20.66 19.71 7.43
C VAL A 531 19.57 19.64 8.50
N MET A 532 18.33 19.29 8.13
CA MET A 532 17.23 19.18 9.10
C MET A 532 17.43 18.06 10.14
N LYS A 533 18.18 17.01 9.79
CA LYS A 533 18.57 15.94 10.72
C LYS A 533 19.74 16.31 11.64
N GLY A 534 20.32 17.52 11.51
CA GLY A 534 21.51 17.94 12.23
C GLY A 534 22.78 17.16 11.82
N LYS A 535 22.79 16.53 10.64
CA LYS A 535 23.94 15.77 10.12
C LYS A 535 24.87 16.63 9.26
N GLU A 536 24.38 17.76 8.78
CA GLU A 536 25.15 18.79 8.07
C GLU A 536 25.11 20.11 8.82
N LYS A 537 26.14 20.94 8.62
CA LYS A 537 26.19 22.25 9.26
C LYS A 537 25.16 23.19 8.63
N PRO A 538 24.33 23.88 9.44
CA PRO A 538 23.40 24.90 8.95
C PRO A 538 24.11 26.03 8.18
N ASP A 539 25.36 26.34 8.52
CA ASP A 539 26.20 27.37 7.90
C ASP A 539 26.45 27.18 6.39
N LEU A 540 26.08 26.03 5.83
CA LEU A 540 26.12 25.80 4.38
C LEU A 540 24.95 26.50 3.64
N ILE A 541 23.95 26.98 4.38
CA ILE A 541 22.76 27.64 3.86
C ILE A 541 22.77 29.09 4.33
N ASP A 542 23.05 30.01 3.38
CA ASP A 542 23.06 31.44 3.67
C ASP A 542 21.69 31.98 4.07
N LYS A 543 20.61 31.40 3.53
CA LYS A 543 19.22 31.82 3.77
C LYS A 543 18.28 30.61 3.90
N PRO A 544 17.87 30.23 5.13
CA PRO A 544 16.96 29.10 5.38
C PRO A 544 15.62 29.20 4.66
N ILE A 545 15.15 30.42 4.40
CA ILE A 545 13.94 30.67 3.63
C ILE A 545 14.00 30.08 2.21
N ILE A 546 15.17 30.16 1.55
CA ILE A 546 15.38 29.61 0.20
C ILE A 546 15.20 28.09 0.22
N LEU A 547 15.61 27.43 1.30
CA LEU A 547 15.44 25.99 1.45
C LEU A 547 13.96 25.61 1.39
N PHE A 548 13.13 26.30 2.16
CA PHE A 548 11.70 26.04 2.22
C PHE A 548 11.00 26.42 0.90
N GLU A 549 11.32 27.58 0.31
CA GLU A 549 10.80 28.00 -0.99
C GLU A 549 11.12 26.99 -2.11
N THR A 550 12.37 26.52 -2.17
CA THR A 550 12.81 25.55 -3.19
C THR A 550 12.10 24.20 -3.03
N VAL A 551 11.87 23.76 -1.79
CA VAL A 551 11.08 22.55 -1.54
C VAL A 551 9.65 22.73 -2.05
N LEU A 552 9.01 23.88 -1.79
CA LEU A 552 7.68 24.19 -2.32
C LEU A 552 7.66 24.20 -3.85
N GLU A 553 8.63 24.84 -4.48
CA GLU A 553 8.78 24.86 -5.94
C GLU A 553 8.87 23.44 -6.52
N PHE A 554 9.67 22.57 -5.91
CA PHE A 554 9.81 21.17 -6.35
C PHE A 554 8.56 20.32 -6.11
N MET A 555 7.68 20.68 -5.17
CA MET A 555 6.36 20.05 -5.03
C MET A 555 5.39 20.46 -6.15
N ALA A 556 5.52 21.70 -6.64
CA ALA A 556 4.73 22.25 -7.74
C ALA A 556 5.22 21.82 -9.14
N LYS A 557 6.51 21.45 -9.26
CA LYS A 557 7.15 21.11 -10.52
C LYS A 557 6.50 19.90 -11.20
N LYS A 558 6.11 20.07 -12.47
CA LYS A 558 5.73 18.97 -13.37
C LYS A 558 7.03 18.35 -13.91
N ASP A 559 7.44 17.22 -13.36
CA ASP A 559 8.66 16.50 -13.74
C ASP A 559 8.32 15.34 -14.68
N GLU A 560 8.99 15.26 -15.83
CA GLU A 560 8.85 14.19 -16.83
C GLU A 560 9.23 12.80 -16.25
N ASN A 561 10.16 12.76 -15.29
CA ASN A 561 10.68 11.53 -14.69
C ASN A 561 9.97 11.09 -13.39
N GLN A 562 8.93 11.82 -12.94
CA GLN A 562 8.11 11.53 -11.74
C GLN A 562 8.86 11.28 -10.41
N LYS A 563 10.15 11.65 -10.28
CA LYS A 563 10.94 11.37 -9.05
C LYS A 563 11.08 12.57 -8.13
N ILE A 564 11.18 13.79 -8.68
CA ILE A 564 11.45 15.00 -7.89
C ILE A 564 10.25 15.37 -7.02
N ARG A 565 9.06 15.46 -7.62
CA ARG A 565 7.83 15.88 -6.94
C ARG A 565 7.45 14.98 -5.75
N PRO A 566 7.42 13.63 -5.88
CA PRO A 566 7.15 12.76 -4.72
C PRO A 566 8.21 12.90 -3.63
N ARG A 567 9.49 13.03 -4.01
CA ARG A 567 10.58 13.20 -3.04
C ARG A 567 10.46 14.50 -2.26
N ALA A 568 10.14 15.61 -2.95
CA ALA A 568 9.92 16.92 -2.34
C ALA A 568 8.74 16.90 -1.36
N LYS A 569 7.63 16.24 -1.72
CA LYS A 569 6.49 16.03 -0.82
C LYS A 569 6.89 15.29 0.46
N VAL A 570 7.72 14.24 0.35
CA VAL A 570 8.22 13.51 1.53
C VAL A 570 9.10 14.39 2.43
N VAL A 571 9.97 15.23 1.85
CA VAL A 571 10.77 16.19 2.63
C VAL A 571 9.86 17.18 3.35
N PHE A 572 8.90 17.77 2.63
CA PHE A 572 7.95 18.74 3.17
C PHE A 572 7.09 18.15 4.30
N LEU A 573 6.53 16.95 4.12
CA LEU A 573 5.72 16.29 5.14
C LEU A 573 6.50 16.00 6.42
N LYS A 574 7.80 15.69 6.31
CA LYS A 574 8.65 15.39 7.47
C LYS A 574 9.21 16.63 8.15
N TYR A 575 9.58 17.65 7.39
CA TYR A 575 10.41 18.75 7.87
C TYR A 575 9.87 20.14 7.52
N GLY A 576 8.77 20.26 6.79
CA GLY A 576 8.24 21.53 6.30
C GLY A 576 7.99 22.53 7.44
N PHE A 577 7.37 22.09 8.54
CA PHE A 577 7.15 22.95 9.70
C PHE A 577 8.45 23.40 10.37
N ASP A 578 9.44 22.54 10.48
CA ASP A 578 10.72 22.87 11.11
C ASP A 578 11.54 23.81 10.22
N MET A 579 11.56 23.57 8.91
CA MET A 579 12.15 24.48 7.92
C MET A 579 11.48 25.85 7.96
N TYR A 580 10.15 25.89 8.08
CA TYR A 580 9.39 27.14 8.19
C TYR A 580 9.69 27.89 9.49
N ARG A 581 9.78 27.21 10.63
CA ARG A 581 10.19 27.82 11.91
C ARG A 581 11.60 28.41 11.82
N TRP A 582 12.54 27.69 11.21
CA TRP A 582 13.90 28.17 11.03
C TRP A 582 13.95 29.39 10.09
N ALA A 583 13.15 29.39 9.02
CA ALA A 583 12.97 30.56 8.15
C ALA A 583 12.36 31.73 8.92
N LEU A 584 11.32 31.49 9.73
CA LEU A 584 10.72 32.51 10.59
C LEU A 584 11.76 33.12 11.52
N GLU A 585 12.62 32.32 12.16
CA GLU A 585 13.66 32.77 13.09
C GLU A 585 14.68 33.70 12.45
N THR A 586 15.04 33.46 11.19
CA THR A 586 16.19 34.07 10.52
C THR A 586 15.85 35.16 9.49
N SER A 587 14.60 35.24 9.04
CA SER A 587 14.19 36.11 7.91
C SER A 587 13.47 37.39 8.36
N SER A 588 13.37 38.39 7.48
CA SER A 588 12.63 39.63 7.74
C SER A 588 11.12 39.43 7.65
N LYS A 589 10.34 40.42 8.15
CA LYS A 589 8.87 40.40 8.05
C LYS A 589 8.41 40.37 6.59
N GLU A 590 9.07 41.15 5.73
CA GLU A 590 8.75 41.26 4.30
C GLU A 590 9.01 39.93 3.59
N GLU A 591 10.13 39.27 3.88
CA GLU A 591 10.48 37.95 3.34
C GLU A 591 9.44 36.89 3.75
N ILE A 592 9.02 36.89 5.02
CA ILE A 592 7.97 35.97 5.52
C ILE A 592 6.60 36.26 4.90
N LYS A 593 6.28 37.53 4.64
CA LYS A 593 5.03 37.90 3.96
C LYS A 593 4.99 37.35 2.54
N VAL A 594 6.07 37.50 1.78
CA VAL A 594 6.20 36.93 0.42
C VAL A 594 6.07 35.41 0.48
N LEU A 595 6.71 34.76 1.45
CA LEU A 595 6.62 33.32 1.61
C LEU A 595 5.19 32.84 1.91
N LEU A 596 4.44 33.55 2.77
CA LEU A 596 3.04 33.25 3.01
C LEU A 596 2.19 33.35 1.75
N ASP A 597 2.45 34.34 0.89
CA ASP A 597 1.74 34.47 -0.39
C ASP A 597 2.05 33.29 -1.34
N ILE A 598 3.28 32.78 -1.33
CA ILE A 598 3.67 31.56 -2.06
C ILE A 598 2.91 30.35 -1.50
N ILE A 599 2.93 30.16 -0.18
CA ILE A 599 2.22 29.05 0.51
C ILE A 599 0.72 29.10 0.20
N LYS A 600 0.09 30.29 0.24
CA LYS A 600 -1.33 30.47 -0.05
C LYS A 600 -1.69 30.00 -1.46
N LYS A 601 -0.87 30.34 -2.45
CA LYS A 601 -1.05 29.96 -3.87
C LYS A 601 -0.73 28.50 -4.16
N GLU A 602 0.05 27.85 -3.31
CA GLU A 602 0.51 26.48 -3.55
C GLU A 602 -0.61 25.45 -3.38
N VAL A 603 -1.00 24.77 -4.46
CA VAL A 603 -2.14 23.83 -4.46
C VAL A 603 -1.84 22.55 -3.69
N THR A 604 -0.56 22.18 -3.58
CA THR A 604 -0.12 20.93 -2.95
C THR A 604 -0.10 20.95 -1.42
N VAL A 605 -0.10 22.15 -0.81
CA VAL A 605 -0.19 22.32 0.64
C VAL A 605 -1.66 22.33 1.04
N ASN A 606 -2.05 21.54 2.04
CA ASN A 606 -3.46 21.47 2.47
C ASN A 606 -3.91 22.78 3.15
N SER A 607 -5.22 23.02 3.19
CA SER A 607 -5.77 24.26 3.74
C SER A 607 -5.55 24.44 5.26
N GLU A 608 -5.31 23.36 6.00
CA GLU A 608 -5.10 23.42 7.45
C GLU A 608 -3.66 23.82 7.79
N ASP A 609 -2.68 23.23 7.11
CA ASP A 609 -1.26 23.57 7.22
C ASP A 609 -1.02 25.02 6.82
N LYS A 610 -1.69 25.52 5.76
CA LYS A 610 -1.67 26.94 5.38
C LYS A 610 -2.05 27.84 6.57
N LYS A 611 -3.16 27.52 7.25
CA LYS A 611 -3.60 28.24 8.45
C LYS A 611 -2.64 28.11 9.63
N VAL A 612 -1.91 26.99 9.73
CA VAL A 612 -0.88 26.81 10.76
C VAL A 612 0.32 27.69 10.48
N PHE A 613 0.82 27.73 9.23
CA PHE A 613 1.91 28.62 8.83
C PHE A 613 1.57 30.09 9.04
N GLU A 614 0.36 30.51 8.66
CA GLU A 614 -0.17 31.85 8.93
C GLU A 614 -0.14 32.16 10.43
N ARG A 615 -0.73 31.29 11.28
CA ARG A 615 -0.74 31.49 12.74
C ARG A 615 0.68 31.57 13.35
N LEU A 616 1.61 30.76 12.85
CA LEU A 616 3.01 30.80 13.31
C LEU A 616 3.68 32.13 12.95
N ALA A 617 3.47 32.62 11.72
CA ALA A 617 3.97 33.93 11.32
C ALA A 617 3.34 35.07 12.11
N GLU A 618 2.04 35.01 12.39
CA GLU A 618 1.33 35.99 13.20
C GLU A 618 1.81 36.01 14.66
N THR A 619 2.18 34.85 15.21
CA THR A 619 2.73 34.74 16.56
C THR A 619 4.07 35.47 16.69
N LYS A 620 4.92 35.38 15.65
CA LYS A 620 6.20 36.09 15.63
C LYS A 620 6.03 37.57 15.25
N TYR A 621 5.27 37.83 14.20
CA TYR A 621 4.99 39.15 13.67
C TYR A 621 3.50 39.48 13.86
N HIS A 622 3.14 39.95 15.05
CA HIS A 622 1.76 40.32 15.42
C HIS A 622 1.07 41.28 14.43
N SER A 623 1.86 42.07 13.70
CA SER A 623 1.39 42.98 12.65
C SER A 623 0.98 42.28 11.33
N LEU A 624 1.17 40.97 11.21
CA LEU A 624 0.67 40.14 10.10
C LEU A 624 -0.74 39.58 10.36
N LYS A 625 -1.26 39.72 11.59
CA LYS A 625 -2.58 39.24 11.97
C LYS A 625 -3.64 40.08 11.26
N GLU A 626 -4.11 39.59 10.11
CA GLU A 626 -5.34 40.10 9.51
C GLU A 626 -6.49 39.75 10.45
N LYS A 627 -7.37 40.72 10.75
CA LYS A 627 -8.57 40.47 11.55
C LYS A 627 -9.53 39.57 10.75
N THR A 628 -9.34 38.25 10.77
CA THR A 628 -10.38 37.29 10.41
C THR A 628 -11.35 37.19 11.57
N THR A 629 -12.36 38.05 11.59
CA THR A 629 -13.64 37.71 12.20
C THR A 629 -14.23 36.53 11.44
N GLU A 630 -14.59 35.45 12.14
CA GLU A 630 -15.48 34.44 11.56
C GLU A 630 -16.81 35.14 11.24
N GLU A 631 -17.02 35.51 9.97
CA GLU A 631 -18.23 36.18 9.52
C GLU A 631 -19.41 35.19 9.55
N PHE A 632 -20.06 35.09 10.71
CA PHE A 632 -21.46 34.69 10.76
C PHE A 632 -22.28 35.75 10.01
N PHE A 633 -23.25 35.30 9.23
CA PHE A 633 -24.24 36.19 8.62
C PHE A 633 -25.63 35.83 9.14
N PHE A 634 -26.44 36.86 9.36
CA PHE A 634 -27.77 36.70 9.94
C PHE A 634 -28.84 36.67 8.85
N VAL A 635 -29.80 35.75 8.98
CA VAL A 635 -30.90 35.50 8.02
C VAL A 635 -32.17 35.12 8.77
N THR A 636 -33.33 35.19 8.12
CA THR A 636 -34.59 34.78 8.75
C THR A 636 -34.65 33.26 8.96
N ARG A 637 -35.40 32.81 9.98
CA ARG A 637 -35.67 31.38 10.19
C ARG A 637 -36.37 30.73 9.00
N GLU A 638 -37.20 31.47 8.28
CA GLU A 638 -37.85 31.01 7.05
C GLU A 638 -36.82 30.69 5.96
N ALA A 639 -35.84 31.57 5.74
CA ALA A 639 -34.76 31.34 4.77
C ALA A 639 -33.88 30.15 5.17
N ILE A 640 -33.55 30.01 6.45
CA ILE A 640 -32.81 28.83 6.96
C ILE A 640 -33.59 27.55 6.69
N LYS A 641 -34.89 27.50 7.04
CA LYS A 641 -35.75 26.34 6.78
C LYS A 641 -35.85 26.03 5.28
N LYS A 642 -35.98 27.05 4.43
CA LYS A 642 -36.03 26.89 2.97
C LYS A 642 -34.74 26.26 2.43
N LYS A 643 -33.58 26.70 2.91
CA LYS A 643 -32.26 26.16 2.53
C LYS A 643 -32.02 24.75 3.08
N GLN A 644 -32.47 24.45 4.29
CA GLN A 644 -32.47 23.09 4.84
C GLN A 644 -33.39 22.15 4.04
N SER A 645 -34.56 22.63 3.61
CA SER A 645 -35.48 21.86 2.76
C SER A 645 -34.89 21.62 1.38
N GLU A 646 -34.25 22.63 0.78
CA GLU A 646 -33.51 22.51 -0.49
C GLU A 646 -32.42 21.43 -0.38
N LEU A 647 -31.62 21.47 0.70
CA LEU A 647 -30.60 20.46 0.96
C LEU A 647 -31.19 19.05 1.14
N ALA A 648 -32.31 18.92 1.87
CA ALA A 648 -32.99 17.65 2.07
C ALA A 648 -33.56 17.08 0.76
N HIS A 649 -34.12 17.92 -0.10
CA HIS A 649 -34.62 17.53 -1.42
C HIS A 649 -33.49 17.04 -2.33
N LEU A 650 -32.37 17.77 -2.37
CA LEU A 650 -31.19 17.37 -3.14
C LEU A 650 -30.68 15.97 -2.73
N LEU A 651 -30.63 15.70 -1.42
CA LEU A 651 -30.13 14.43 -0.87
C LEU A 651 -31.12 13.27 -1.04
N LYS A 652 -32.42 13.50 -0.83
CA LYS A 652 -33.43 12.44 -0.79
C LYS A 652 -34.13 12.18 -2.12
N VAL A 653 -34.10 13.14 -3.05
CA VAL A 653 -34.84 13.09 -4.31
C VAL A 653 -33.90 13.19 -5.50
N ASP A 654 -33.18 14.31 -5.64
CA ASP A 654 -32.46 14.62 -6.88
C ASP A 654 -31.21 13.75 -7.10
N ILE A 655 -30.43 13.48 -6.05
CA ILE A 655 -29.23 12.62 -6.13
C ILE A 655 -29.62 11.15 -6.41
N PRO A 656 -30.57 10.54 -5.69
CA PRO A 656 -31.05 9.19 -6.01
C PRO A 656 -31.63 9.07 -7.43
N ALA A 657 -32.47 10.03 -7.86
CA ALA A 657 -33.02 10.04 -9.21
C ALA A 657 -31.93 10.16 -10.29
N ASN A 658 -30.90 10.99 -10.06
CA ASN A 658 -29.78 11.10 -10.97
C ASN A 658 -28.93 9.81 -11.01
N SER A 659 -28.76 9.14 -9.86
CA SER A 659 -28.08 7.84 -9.78
C SER A 659 -28.81 6.75 -10.58
N GLU A 660 -30.15 6.73 -10.53
CA GLU A 660 -30.97 5.83 -11.33
C GLU A 660 -30.85 6.11 -12.84
N ASN A 661 -30.80 7.39 -13.24
CA ASN A 661 -30.60 7.79 -14.63
C ASN A 661 -29.22 7.39 -15.16
N ILE A 662 -28.16 7.53 -14.35
CA ILE A 662 -26.82 7.02 -14.69
C ILE A 662 -26.89 5.50 -14.91
N GLY A 663 -27.56 4.76 -14.02
CA GLY A 663 -27.72 3.31 -14.15
C GLY A 663 -28.58 2.87 -15.34
N LYS A 664 -29.51 3.71 -15.82
CA LYS A 664 -30.29 3.45 -17.05
C LYS A 664 -29.46 3.73 -18.31
N ALA A 665 -28.76 4.86 -18.36
CA ALA A 665 -27.88 5.22 -19.46
C ALA A 665 -26.69 4.23 -19.59
N ALA A 666 -26.17 3.73 -18.47
CA ALA A 666 -25.08 2.75 -18.46
C ALA A 666 -25.47 1.38 -19.05
N ARG A 667 -26.77 1.04 -19.07
CA ARG A 667 -27.29 -0.21 -19.64
C ARG A 667 -27.51 -0.16 -21.15
N GLN A 668 -27.33 1.01 -21.78
CA GLN A 668 -27.60 1.23 -23.20
C GLN A 668 -26.37 1.01 -24.11
N GLY A 669 -25.24 0.54 -23.58
CA GLY A 669 -24.04 0.22 -24.37
C GLY A 669 -22.97 1.29 -24.29
N ASP A 670 -22.25 1.52 -25.40
CA ASP A 670 -20.95 2.20 -25.45
C ASP A 670 -20.93 3.56 -24.71
N LEU A 671 -20.26 3.56 -23.54
CA LEU A 671 -20.30 4.63 -22.54
C LEU A 671 -19.47 5.85 -22.95
N SER A 672 -18.59 5.68 -23.94
CA SER A 672 -17.64 6.71 -24.36
C SER A 672 -18.26 7.79 -25.25
N GLU A 673 -19.36 7.48 -25.95
CA GLU A 673 -20.09 8.41 -26.82
C GLU A 673 -21.54 8.68 -26.36
N ASN A 674 -22.01 8.00 -25.30
CA ASN A 674 -23.38 8.17 -24.81
C ASN A 674 -23.58 9.53 -24.12
N PHE A 675 -24.18 10.48 -24.86
CA PHE A 675 -24.48 11.83 -24.40
C PHE A 675 -25.30 11.87 -23.11
N ASP A 676 -26.24 10.93 -22.94
CA ASP A 676 -27.09 10.86 -21.74
C ASP A 676 -26.28 10.43 -20.50
N TYR A 677 -25.28 9.57 -20.67
CA TYR A 677 -24.37 9.17 -19.59
C TYR A 677 -23.43 10.32 -19.17
N ILE A 678 -22.85 11.03 -20.14
CA ILE A 678 -21.97 12.18 -19.88
C ILE A 678 -22.75 13.30 -19.17
N SER A 679 -23.94 13.63 -19.67
CA SER A 679 -24.84 14.63 -19.09
C SER A 679 -25.27 14.26 -17.66
N ALA A 680 -25.58 12.99 -17.40
CA ALA A 680 -25.96 12.52 -16.07
C ALA A 680 -24.80 12.57 -15.06
N LYS A 681 -23.56 12.29 -15.49
CA LYS A 681 -22.35 12.46 -14.66
C LYS A 681 -22.04 13.94 -14.37
N GLU A 682 -22.20 14.82 -15.35
CA GLU A 682 -22.00 16.25 -15.13
C GLU A 682 -23.06 16.83 -14.18
N LYS A 683 -24.33 16.41 -14.34
CA LYS A 683 -25.41 16.74 -13.40
C LYS A 683 -25.10 16.25 -11.98
N GLN A 684 -24.52 15.04 -11.84
CA GLN A 684 -24.10 14.51 -10.54
C GLN A 684 -23.08 15.43 -9.85
N ARG A 685 -22.07 15.89 -10.59
CA ARG A 685 -21.06 16.83 -10.08
C ARG A 685 -21.68 18.13 -9.59
N ARG A 686 -22.57 18.75 -10.40
CA ARG A 686 -23.27 19.99 -10.03
C ARG A 686 -24.13 19.83 -8.77
N LEU A 687 -24.79 18.68 -8.59
CA LEU A 687 -25.59 18.37 -7.40
C LEU A 687 -24.71 18.29 -6.14
N PHE A 688 -23.56 17.62 -6.21
CA PHE A 688 -22.62 17.52 -5.08
C PHE A 688 -21.98 18.86 -4.73
N ASP A 689 -21.59 19.66 -5.72
CA ASP A 689 -21.07 21.01 -5.49
C ASP A 689 -22.10 21.89 -4.78
N ARG A 690 -23.38 21.81 -5.19
CA ARG A 690 -24.48 22.53 -4.55
C ARG A 690 -24.72 22.09 -3.11
N VAL A 691 -24.66 20.78 -2.83
CA VAL A 691 -24.79 20.23 -1.47
C VAL A 691 -23.68 20.75 -0.56
N ASN A 692 -22.43 20.75 -1.03
CA ASN A 692 -21.29 21.21 -0.24
C ASN A 692 -21.36 22.72 0.02
N MET A 693 -21.74 23.50 -0.99
CA MET A 693 -22.02 24.93 -0.84
C MET A 693 -23.07 25.17 0.25
N LEU A 694 -24.25 24.56 0.14
CA LEU A 694 -25.35 24.72 1.10
C LEU A 694 -24.99 24.30 2.52
N LYS A 695 -24.23 23.21 2.71
CA LYS A 695 -23.76 22.78 4.04
C LYS A 695 -22.85 23.81 4.70
N ASN A 696 -21.87 24.33 3.94
CA ASN A 696 -20.94 25.35 4.43
C ASN A 696 -21.67 26.66 4.76
N GLU A 697 -22.64 27.01 3.93
CA GLU A 697 -23.50 28.18 4.08
C GLU A 697 -24.41 28.08 5.33
N LEU A 698 -25.08 26.93 5.52
CA LEU A 698 -25.91 26.66 6.69
C LEU A 698 -25.13 26.61 8.01
N ALA A 699 -23.85 26.21 7.98
CA ALA A 699 -23.00 26.23 9.17
C ALA A 699 -22.68 27.64 9.69
N LYS A 700 -22.74 28.65 8.81
CA LYS A 700 -22.42 30.06 9.10
C LYS A 700 -23.66 30.94 9.33
N ALA A 701 -24.84 30.46 8.93
CA ALA A 701 -26.09 31.19 9.05
C ALA A 701 -26.59 31.22 10.50
N ARG A 702 -26.93 32.41 11.00
CA ARG A 702 -27.58 32.62 12.31
C ARG A 702 -28.94 33.28 12.14
N PRO A 703 -29.93 32.97 12.99
CA PRO A 703 -31.23 33.62 12.96
C PRO A 703 -31.13 35.10 13.38
N ILE A 704 -31.82 35.99 12.68
CA ILE A 704 -31.84 37.44 12.98
C ILE A 704 -32.34 37.77 14.40
N GLU A 705 -33.10 36.88 15.03
CA GLU A 705 -33.59 37.04 16.40
C GLU A 705 -32.46 37.01 17.44
N GLU A 706 -31.28 36.49 17.10
CA GLU A 706 -30.07 36.52 17.93
C GLU A 706 -29.36 37.89 17.91
N ILE A 707 -29.81 38.83 17.08
CA ILE A 707 -29.23 40.18 16.99
C ILE A 707 -29.79 41.07 18.11
N THR A 708 -28.89 41.71 18.85
CA THR A 708 -29.24 42.79 19.78
C THR A 708 -29.67 44.02 19.00
N PHE A 709 -30.92 44.44 19.15
CA PHE A 709 -31.46 45.64 18.51
C PHE A 709 -31.08 46.89 19.31
N VAL A 710 -30.55 47.91 18.62
CA VAL A 710 -30.28 49.24 19.17
C VAL A 710 -31.37 50.18 18.66
N ASP A 711 -32.12 50.78 19.58
CA ASP A 711 -33.26 51.62 19.22
C ASP A 711 -32.80 52.89 18.47
N GLY A 712 -33.50 53.20 17.37
CA GLY A 712 -33.18 54.33 16.50
C GLY A 712 -31.92 54.20 15.63
N GLU A 713 -31.27 53.02 15.58
CA GLU A 713 -30.09 52.74 14.74
C GLU A 713 -30.38 51.67 13.68
N VAL A 714 -29.95 51.93 12.45
CA VAL A 714 -30.13 51.01 11.33
C VAL A 714 -29.17 49.82 11.45
N GLY A 715 -29.72 48.63 11.59
CA GLY A 715 -28.98 47.37 11.71
C GLY A 715 -29.55 46.25 10.83
N ILE A 716 -28.92 45.07 10.89
CA ILE A 716 -29.47 43.87 10.24
C ILE A 716 -30.75 43.46 10.97
N GLY A 717 -31.83 43.20 10.24
CA GLY A 717 -33.14 42.91 10.82
C GLY A 717 -33.98 44.15 11.15
N THR A 718 -33.72 45.28 10.49
CA THR A 718 -34.46 46.54 10.71
C THR A 718 -35.21 46.99 9.47
N CYS A 719 -36.40 47.57 9.69
CA CYS A 719 -37.17 48.29 8.70
C CYS A 719 -36.88 49.79 8.81
N VAL A 720 -36.45 50.40 7.71
CA VAL A 720 -35.98 51.79 7.66
C VAL A 720 -36.95 52.61 6.81
N PHE A 721 -37.57 53.61 7.42
CA PHE A 721 -38.46 54.55 6.73
C PHE A 721 -37.68 55.80 6.31
N LEU A 722 -37.72 56.08 5.02
CA LEU A 722 -36.97 57.15 4.37
C LEU A 722 -37.92 58.20 3.78
N GLU A 723 -37.48 59.46 3.80
CA GLU A 723 -38.16 60.57 3.14
C GLU A 723 -37.20 61.28 2.18
N ASP A 724 -37.62 61.46 0.92
CA ASP A 724 -36.90 62.24 -0.09
C ASP A 724 -36.92 63.73 0.31
N ILE A 725 -35.75 64.36 0.40
CA ILE A 725 -35.63 65.75 0.84
C ILE A 725 -36.23 66.74 -0.18
N GLU A 726 -36.19 66.41 -1.48
CA GLU A 726 -36.69 67.28 -2.54
C GLU A 726 -38.19 67.10 -2.76
N LYS A 727 -38.66 65.85 -2.82
CA LYS A 727 -40.04 65.53 -3.18
C LYS A 727 -40.96 65.17 -2.02
N ARG A 728 -40.42 65.01 -0.79
CA ARG A 728 -41.12 64.49 0.40
C ARG A 728 -41.83 63.15 0.17
N GLU A 729 -41.34 62.37 -0.81
CA GLU A 729 -41.81 61.01 -1.09
C GLU A 729 -41.28 60.05 -0.01
N LYS A 730 -42.14 59.17 0.51
CA LYS A 730 -41.77 58.16 1.51
C LYS A 730 -41.34 56.86 0.83
N ARG A 731 -40.29 56.22 1.34
CA ARG A 731 -39.79 54.91 0.88
C ARG A 731 -39.48 54.04 2.10
N GLU A 732 -39.82 52.77 2.02
CA GLU A 732 -39.54 51.78 3.06
C GLU A 732 -38.48 50.81 2.55
N ILE A 733 -37.48 50.50 3.39
CA ILE A 733 -36.41 49.55 3.06
C ILE A 733 -36.21 48.59 4.22
N LEU A 734 -36.25 47.29 3.91
CA LEU A 734 -35.99 46.23 4.89
C LEU A 734 -34.58 45.66 4.68
N ILE A 735 -33.74 45.71 5.73
CA ILE A 735 -32.35 45.21 5.66
C ILE A 735 -32.27 43.82 6.30
N LEU A 736 -32.01 42.80 5.49
CA LEU A 736 -31.89 41.40 5.93
C LEU A 736 -30.58 40.75 5.45
N GLY A 737 -30.46 39.44 5.69
CA GLY A 737 -29.36 38.62 5.20
C GLY A 737 -29.38 38.38 3.69
N PRO A 738 -28.28 37.83 3.14
CA PRO A 738 -28.14 37.55 1.71
C PRO A 738 -29.18 36.56 1.17
N TRP A 739 -29.74 35.68 2.01
CA TRP A 739 -30.76 34.71 1.59
C TRP A 739 -32.18 35.25 1.53
N ASP A 740 -32.43 36.38 2.18
CA ASP A 740 -33.74 37.00 2.31
C ASP A 740 -33.96 38.15 1.31
N SER A 741 -32.90 38.51 0.57
CA SER A 741 -32.90 39.64 -0.35
C SER A 741 -33.93 39.47 -1.48
N LEU A 742 -34.87 40.42 -1.57
CA LEU A 742 -35.84 40.56 -2.64
C LEU A 742 -35.83 42.03 -3.10
N PRO A 743 -34.88 42.43 -3.98
CA PRO A 743 -34.69 43.83 -4.35
C PRO A 743 -35.93 44.51 -4.93
N HIS A 744 -36.80 43.74 -5.61
CA HIS A 744 -38.06 44.23 -6.17
C HIS A 744 -39.13 44.56 -5.11
N LYS A 745 -38.95 44.12 -3.86
CA LYS A 745 -39.82 44.42 -2.71
C LYS A 745 -39.12 45.31 -1.68
N GLU A 746 -38.03 45.97 -2.06
CA GLU A 746 -37.22 46.80 -1.14
C GLU A 746 -36.65 46.02 0.07
N VAL A 747 -36.51 44.69 -0.07
CA VAL A 747 -35.80 43.84 0.89
C VAL A 747 -34.38 43.66 0.39
N ILE A 748 -33.41 44.28 1.06
CA ILE A 748 -32.02 44.33 0.60
C ILE A 748 -31.10 43.57 1.54
N SER A 749 -30.10 42.88 0.97
CA SER A 749 -29.03 42.26 1.74
C SER A 749 -28.19 43.32 2.44
N HIS A 750 -27.76 43.07 3.68
CA HIS A 750 -26.78 43.90 4.39
C HIS A 750 -25.45 44.05 3.65
N THR A 751 -25.12 43.11 2.75
CA THR A 751 -23.94 43.19 1.87
C THR A 751 -24.14 44.08 0.63
N ALA A 752 -25.34 44.61 0.41
CA ALA A 752 -25.62 45.48 -0.73
C ALA A 752 -24.99 46.87 -0.55
N PRO A 753 -24.53 47.54 -1.62
CA PRO A 753 -23.92 48.87 -1.53
C PRO A 753 -24.82 49.94 -0.88
N LEU A 754 -26.14 49.81 -1.05
CA LEU A 754 -27.13 50.69 -0.42
C LEU A 754 -27.24 50.44 1.09
N ALA A 755 -27.27 49.17 1.51
CA ALA A 755 -27.32 48.79 2.92
C ALA A 755 -26.05 49.21 3.66
N ALA A 756 -24.87 49.06 3.04
CA ALA A 756 -23.59 49.50 3.62
C ALA A 756 -23.54 51.00 3.97
N LYS A 757 -24.29 51.84 3.23
CA LYS A 757 -24.42 53.27 3.53
C LYS A 757 -25.42 53.59 4.63
N LEU A 758 -26.34 52.67 4.89
CA LEU A 758 -27.42 52.79 5.86
C LEU A 758 -27.04 52.21 7.22
N LEU A 759 -26.29 51.09 7.26
CA LEU A 759 -25.87 50.42 8.48
C LEU A 759 -25.14 51.39 9.43
N GLY A 760 -25.58 51.42 10.70
CA GLY A 760 -25.04 52.27 11.75
C GLY A 760 -25.54 53.71 11.75
N LYS A 761 -26.35 54.13 10.77
CA LYS A 761 -26.97 55.47 10.76
C LYS A 761 -28.13 55.55 11.73
N LYS A 762 -28.36 56.74 12.27
CA LYS A 762 -29.44 57.01 13.24
C LYS A 762 -30.61 57.78 12.62
N VAL A 763 -31.76 57.70 13.29
CA VAL A 763 -32.95 58.51 12.95
C VAL A 763 -32.59 59.99 12.87
N GLY A 764 -33.05 60.66 11.82
CA GLY A 764 -32.76 62.07 11.51
C GLY A 764 -31.55 62.28 10.60
N GLU A 765 -30.67 61.30 10.41
CA GLU A 765 -29.53 61.42 9.50
C GLU A 765 -29.94 61.31 8.03
N THR A 766 -29.14 61.95 7.17
CA THR A 766 -29.31 61.91 5.72
C THR A 766 -28.24 61.05 5.05
N PHE A 767 -28.56 60.48 3.89
CA PHE A 767 -27.59 59.79 3.04
C PHE A 767 -27.92 59.93 1.55
N LEU A 768 -26.91 59.79 0.71
CA LEU A 768 -27.06 59.81 -0.75
C LEU A 768 -27.23 58.38 -1.30
N ASP A 769 -28.41 58.10 -1.84
CA ASP A 769 -28.64 56.92 -2.66
C ASP A 769 -28.00 57.16 -4.03
N THR A 770 -26.89 56.46 -4.29
CA THR A 770 -26.14 56.58 -5.55
C THR A 770 -26.85 56.01 -6.75
N TYR A 771 -27.79 55.08 -6.55
CA TYR A 771 -28.51 54.46 -7.65
C TYR A 771 -29.60 55.40 -8.17
N HIS A 772 -30.36 56.00 -7.26
CA HIS A 772 -31.41 56.97 -7.62
C HIS A 772 -30.93 58.42 -7.68
N LYS A 773 -29.67 58.69 -7.29
CA LYS A 773 -29.06 60.03 -7.19
C LYS A 773 -29.90 61.01 -6.36
N LYS A 774 -30.54 60.49 -5.30
CA LYS A 774 -31.44 61.24 -4.41
C LYS A 774 -30.91 61.21 -2.98
N THR A 775 -31.16 62.30 -2.24
CA THR A 775 -30.82 62.38 -0.82
C THR A 775 -32.05 62.06 0.02
N TYR A 776 -31.92 61.06 0.88
CA TYR A 776 -32.98 60.63 1.78
C TYR A 776 -32.63 60.96 3.22
N ARG A 777 -33.65 61.27 4.02
CA ARG A 777 -33.59 61.38 5.49
C ARG A 777 -34.23 60.17 6.14
N ILE A 778 -33.60 59.62 7.18
CA ILE A 778 -34.14 58.52 7.98
C ILE A 778 -35.21 59.09 8.93
N VAL A 779 -36.46 58.68 8.77
CA VAL A 779 -37.62 59.17 9.54
C VAL A 779 -37.83 58.32 10.79
N SER A 780 -37.76 57.01 10.66
CA SER A 780 -37.88 56.05 11.77
C SER A 780 -37.18 54.74 11.42
N VAL A 781 -36.80 53.99 12.45
CA VAL A 781 -36.21 52.65 12.34
C VAL A 781 -36.99 51.74 13.27
N GLU A 782 -37.54 50.65 12.73
CA GLU A 782 -38.33 49.69 13.48
C GLU A 782 -37.66 48.30 13.39
N LYS A 783 -37.75 47.52 14.47
CA LYS A 783 -37.28 46.13 14.45
C LYS A 783 -38.21 45.31 13.56
N TYR A 784 -37.66 44.48 12.68
CA TYR A 784 -38.44 43.51 11.93
C TYR A 784 -39.03 42.47 12.89
N LEU A 785 -40.30 42.66 13.25
CA LEU A 785 -41.11 41.70 14.00
C LEU A 785 -42.02 41.02 12.99
N LYS A 786 -41.76 39.74 12.72
CA LYS A 786 -42.69 38.88 12.00
C LYS A 786 -43.25 37.91 13.03
N ASP A 787 -44.56 37.96 13.24
CA ASP A 787 -45.30 36.94 14.00
C ASP A 787 -45.19 35.55 13.35
#